data_AF-A0A2V8RYG3-F1
#
_entry.id   AF-A0A2V8RYG3-F1
#
_cell.length_a   1.000
_cell.length_b   1.000
_cell.length_c   1.000
_cell.angle_alpha   90.00
_cell.angle_beta   90.00
_cell.angle_gamma   90.00
#
_symmetry.space_group_name_H-M   'P 1'
#
loop_
_entity.id
_entity.type
_entity.pdbx_description
1 polymer ?
#
loop_
_entity_poly.entity_id
_entity_poly.type
_entity_poly.pdbx_seq_one_letter_code
_entity_poly.pdbx_strand_id
1 'polypeptide(L)'
;MTGLEHYVGQVLDEKYRLERLLGQGGMGAVYLATHLGTERFVALKLIAPDFMRNEEFVERFKREARAAGRLRHPNVVDVTDFGFARTGVERVAYLVMEYLDGCTLGDVLAEEQRLPLEWVVDILEQVSSAVHEAHQQGIVHRDLKPDNIWLEPNRLGGYRVKVLDFGIAKLAEAETNNATTSAPTDASAQLPASTTAFAAAAHAGANDEAHQSPHVGTNLETDTLLYTGSHGDQRIEQNERDHAHADAHGNDAHLSGETDDTQLFVAAPTGGRAQATAAVGATVQGAGLTRVGSIMGTPLYMSPEQCRGERLDARSDIYSLGVIAYQMLTGAPPFSSDMMTVMREHMESAPPPLRERNRKVPKRVAQVVMSALAKDPAARPQTAAAFTNSLRANADSLGSLYRRAIALYSEYFPKFIKMSLMAHLPVIVLTLTLVGLELGKRSLPPVFFIVATIVLVLAQLIAYFLAASAISGMTALIVAQLYVAPLRPVQLNNALAVLRRRWRPFLKTSIRVTLRIVIGMCLFFIPGLIMSIRYLLYAPVVLMEGLEKKAAMQRARELAARSWRTVIVVSLLQFLIPMVVSALLGRFGVRKGTHAGVTVGPSSQIGQHLTGLINIFIVPLMSIVPALLYLKMRQMGGETLNETITQIEEVEAARSQWQRRMRTRLSLNTPQSR
;
A
#
# COMPACT_ATOMS: atom_id res chain seq x y z
N MET A 1 -30.46 19.50 -29.63
CA MET A 1 -29.76 20.29 -28.62
C MET A 1 -30.40 20.00 -27.28
N THR A 2 -29.65 19.48 -26.32
CA THR A 2 -30.16 19.34 -24.95
C THR A 2 -30.19 20.72 -24.29
N GLY A 3 -31.08 20.94 -23.32
CA GLY A 3 -31.21 22.23 -22.63
C GLY A 3 -29.95 22.69 -21.87
N LEU A 4 -28.90 21.86 -21.80
CA LEU A 4 -27.65 22.17 -21.11
C LEU A 4 -26.53 22.62 -22.08
N GLU A 5 -26.53 22.17 -23.35
CA GLU A 5 -25.49 22.57 -24.33
C GLU A 5 -25.39 24.10 -24.54
N HIS A 6 -26.49 24.84 -24.35
CA HIS A 6 -26.54 26.29 -24.55
C HIS A 6 -25.66 27.11 -23.59
N TYR A 7 -25.16 26.50 -22.50
CA TYR A 7 -24.25 27.16 -21.56
C TYR A 7 -22.80 27.24 -22.07
N VAL A 8 -22.44 26.50 -23.12
CA VAL A 8 -21.10 26.59 -23.73
C VAL A 8 -20.85 28.00 -24.29
N GLY A 9 -19.68 28.56 -24.00
CA GLY A 9 -19.29 29.94 -24.31
C GLY A 9 -19.71 30.98 -23.26
N GLN A 10 -20.62 30.65 -22.34
CA GLN A 10 -21.05 31.59 -21.29
C GLN A 10 -20.01 31.71 -20.16
N VAL A 11 -20.07 32.83 -19.42
CA VAL A 11 -19.27 33.07 -18.22
C VAL A 11 -20.16 33.01 -16.98
N LEU A 12 -19.83 32.13 -16.03
CA LEU A 12 -20.50 31.99 -14.74
C LEU A 12 -19.75 32.76 -13.64
N ASP A 13 -20.51 33.46 -12.80
CA ASP A 13 -20.04 34.22 -11.63
C ASP A 13 -18.87 35.19 -11.96
N GLU A 14 -18.83 35.69 -13.19
CA GLU A 14 -17.76 36.52 -13.77
C GLU A 14 -16.34 35.88 -13.76
N LYS A 15 -16.23 34.61 -13.34
CA LYS A 15 -14.97 33.90 -13.08
C LYS A 15 -14.71 32.72 -13.99
N TYR A 16 -15.75 32.01 -14.44
CA TYR A 16 -15.60 30.71 -15.12
C TYR A 16 -16.23 30.75 -16.51
N ARG A 17 -15.42 30.74 -17.57
CA ARG A 17 -15.91 30.56 -18.95
C ARG A 17 -16.09 29.07 -19.23
N LEU A 18 -17.25 28.65 -19.71
CA LEU A 18 -17.52 27.26 -20.08
C LEU A 18 -17.05 27.00 -21.51
N GLU A 19 -16.05 26.14 -21.69
CA GLU A 19 -15.40 25.91 -22.99
C GLU A 19 -16.06 24.77 -23.79
N ARG A 20 -16.35 23.63 -23.15
CA ARG A 20 -17.13 22.53 -23.75
C ARG A 20 -17.78 21.65 -22.70
N LEU A 21 -18.82 20.93 -23.10
CA LEU A 21 -19.40 19.83 -22.32
C LEU A 21 -18.39 18.66 -22.21
N LEU A 22 -18.24 18.11 -21.01
CA LEU A 22 -17.49 16.88 -20.73
C LEU A 22 -18.42 15.68 -20.54
N GLY A 23 -19.58 15.89 -19.93
CA GLY A 23 -20.59 14.83 -19.73
C GLY A 23 -21.90 15.37 -19.16
N GLN A 24 -22.97 14.58 -19.27
CA GLN A 24 -24.30 14.92 -18.76
C GLN A 24 -24.84 13.75 -17.93
N GLY A 25 -25.51 14.06 -16.81
CA GLY A 25 -26.11 13.07 -15.90
C GLY A 25 -27.44 13.55 -15.31
N GLY A 26 -28.05 12.75 -14.43
CA GLY A 26 -29.40 13.00 -13.93
C GLY A 26 -29.59 14.31 -13.14
N MET A 27 -28.53 14.86 -12.55
CA MET A 27 -28.58 16.13 -11.78
C MET A 27 -28.14 17.37 -12.58
N GLY A 28 -27.63 17.22 -13.81
CA GLY A 28 -27.07 18.31 -14.59
C GLY A 28 -25.91 17.90 -15.51
N ALA A 29 -24.95 18.79 -15.70
CA ALA A 29 -23.87 18.63 -16.69
C ALA A 29 -22.51 19.06 -16.14
N VAL A 30 -21.44 18.40 -16.59
CA VAL A 30 -20.04 18.74 -16.28
C VAL A 30 -19.40 19.36 -17.52
N TYR A 31 -18.74 20.49 -17.35
CA TYR A 31 -18.06 21.25 -18.41
C TYR A 31 -16.58 21.37 -18.11
N LEU A 32 -15.77 21.41 -19.17
CA LEU A 32 -14.45 22.01 -19.13
C LEU A 32 -14.67 23.52 -19.07
N ALA A 33 -14.09 24.18 -18.07
CA ALA A 33 -14.18 25.61 -17.90
C ALA A 33 -12.79 26.23 -17.68
N THR A 34 -12.61 27.47 -18.12
CA THR A 34 -11.41 28.27 -17.84
C THR A 34 -11.73 29.24 -16.71
N HIS A 35 -10.97 29.18 -15.61
CA HIS A 35 -11.04 30.20 -14.58
C HIS A 35 -10.28 31.46 -15.04
N LEU A 36 -11.03 32.51 -15.39
CA LEU A 36 -10.54 33.72 -16.05
C LEU A 36 -9.47 34.46 -15.23
N GLY A 37 -9.51 34.38 -13.90
CA GLY A 37 -8.52 35.05 -13.03
C GLY A 37 -7.19 34.31 -12.88
N THR A 38 -7.08 33.04 -13.27
CA THR A 38 -5.83 32.25 -13.17
C THR A 38 -5.45 31.52 -14.45
N GLU A 39 -6.27 31.63 -15.50
CA GLU A 39 -6.13 30.98 -16.81
C GLU A 39 -6.01 29.44 -16.72
N ARG A 40 -6.49 28.84 -15.62
CA ARG A 40 -6.46 27.40 -15.41
C ARG A 40 -7.76 26.73 -15.84
N PHE A 41 -7.62 25.56 -16.44
CA PHE A 41 -8.74 24.65 -16.69
C PHE A 41 -9.24 24.01 -15.39
N VAL A 42 -10.55 23.93 -15.25
CA VAL A 42 -11.28 23.30 -14.14
C VAL A 42 -12.44 22.47 -14.70
N ALA A 43 -12.89 21.47 -13.95
CA ALA A 43 -14.13 20.74 -14.24
C ALA A 43 -15.27 21.39 -13.44
N LEU A 44 -16.26 21.97 -14.13
CA LEU A 44 -17.38 22.66 -13.50
C LEU A 44 -18.66 21.84 -13.68
N LYS A 45 -19.21 21.34 -12.57
CA LYS A 45 -20.47 20.58 -12.53
C LYS A 45 -21.62 21.54 -12.24
N LEU A 46 -22.40 21.84 -13.26
CA LEU A 46 -23.61 22.64 -13.20
C LEU A 46 -24.80 21.75 -12.80
N ILE A 47 -25.54 22.17 -11.77
CA ILE A 47 -26.79 21.54 -11.35
C ILE A 47 -27.96 22.17 -12.10
N ALA A 48 -28.88 21.34 -12.60
CA ALA A 48 -30.00 21.81 -13.42
C ALA A 48 -30.95 22.77 -12.65
N PRO A 49 -31.54 23.78 -13.31
CA PRO A 49 -32.39 24.79 -12.68
C PRO A 49 -33.59 24.25 -11.87
N ASP A 50 -34.13 23.08 -12.25
CA ASP A 50 -35.30 22.51 -11.57
C ASP A 50 -35.02 22.16 -10.10
N PHE A 51 -33.83 21.64 -9.79
CA PHE A 51 -33.40 21.35 -8.41
C PHE A 51 -33.24 22.63 -7.57
N MET A 52 -32.98 23.77 -8.20
CA MET A 52 -32.81 25.06 -7.52
C MET A 52 -34.11 25.66 -7.00
N ARG A 53 -35.27 25.07 -7.33
CA ARG A 53 -36.59 25.43 -6.78
C ARG A 53 -36.86 24.82 -5.41
N ASN A 54 -36.11 23.80 -5.00
CA ASN A 54 -36.28 23.09 -3.73
C ASN A 54 -35.28 23.62 -2.69
N GLU A 55 -35.75 24.37 -1.69
CA GLU A 55 -34.86 24.94 -0.65
C GLU A 55 -34.14 23.86 0.20
N GLU A 56 -34.77 22.71 0.43
CA GLU A 56 -34.15 21.61 1.17
C GLU A 56 -32.99 21.00 0.37
N PHE A 57 -33.14 20.88 -0.95
CA PHE A 57 -32.06 20.50 -1.86
C PHE A 57 -30.91 21.50 -1.79
N VAL A 58 -31.21 22.80 -1.84
CA VAL A 58 -30.19 23.87 -1.83
C VAL A 58 -29.37 23.87 -0.53
N GLU A 59 -30.00 23.73 0.63
CA GLU A 59 -29.27 23.61 1.92
C GLU A 59 -28.48 22.29 2.02
N ARG A 60 -29.03 21.19 1.49
CA ARG A 60 -28.32 19.91 1.40
C ARG A 60 -27.07 20.02 0.52
N PHE A 61 -27.19 20.63 -0.66
CA PHE A 61 -26.09 20.88 -1.60
C PHE A 61 -25.00 21.74 -0.95
N LYS A 62 -25.35 22.84 -0.27
CA LYS A 62 -24.38 23.67 0.49
C LYS A 62 -23.64 22.84 1.54
N ARG A 63 -24.33 21.96 2.27
CA ARG A 63 -23.70 21.12 3.30
C ARG A 63 -22.74 20.10 2.69
N GLU A 64 -23.12 19.47 1.59
CA GLU A 64 -22.33 18.41 0.92
C GLU A 64 -21.14 19.00 0.14
N ALA A 65 -21.30 20.12 -0.57
CA ALA A 65 -20.19 20.85 -1.19
C ALA A 65 -19.14 21.32 -0.16
N ARG A 66 -19.58 21.81 1.01
CA ARG A 66 -18.69 22.16 2.14
C ARG A 66 -18.00 20.96 2.77
N ALA A 67 -18.59 19.77 2.73
CA ALA A 67 -17.96 18.54 3.21
C ALA A 67 -16.89 18.06 2.21
N ALA A 68 -17.22 18.04 0.92
CA ALA A 68 -16.28 17.69 -0.15
C ALA A 68 -15.07 18.63 -0.19
N GLY A 69 -15.26 19.94 -0.11
CA GLY A 69 -14.15 20.92 -0.08
C GLY A 69 -13.23 20.87 1.16
N ARG A 70 -13.58 20.08 2.18
CA ARG A 70 -12.71 19.79 3.35
C ARG A 70 -11.86 18.54 3.16
N LEU A 71 -12.29 17.61 2.31
CA LEU A 71 -11.65 16.31 2.10
C LEU A 71 -10.43 16.46 1.18
N ARG A 72 -9.28 16.78 1.77
CA ARG A 72 -8.00 16.92 1.06
C ARG A 72 -7.19 15.64 1.11
N HIS A 73 -7.09 14.93 -0.02
CA HIS A 73 -6.31 13.70 -0.12
C HIS A 73 -5.78 13.52 -1.56
N PRO A 74 -4.53 13.05 -1.76
CA PRO A 74 -3.90 12.94 -3.08
C PRO A 74 -4.61 12.02 -4.09
N ASN A 75 -5.57 11.20 -3.63
CA ASN A 75 -6.41 10.32 -4.44
C ASN A 75 -7.91 10.67 -4.38
N VAL A 76 -8.28 11.85 -3.88
CA VAL A 76 -9.63 12.43 -3.97
C VAL A 76 -9.62 13.57 -4.99
N VAL A 77 -10.74 13.79 -5.68
CA VAL A 77 -10.92 14.98 -6.52
C VAL A 77 -11.02 16.25 -5.67
N ASP A 78 -10.12 17.21 -5.89
CA ASP A 78 -10.11 18.47 -5.15
C ASP A 78 -11.28 19.35 -5.60
N VAL A 79 -12.21 19.62 -4.67
CA VAL A 79 -13.30 20.60 -4.82
C VAL A 79 -12.79 21.96 -4.36
N THR A 80 -12.71 22.92 -5.28
CA THR A 80 -12.04 24.21 -5.04
C THR A 80 -13.00 25.34 -4.71
N ASP A 81 -14.18 25.36 -5.34
CA ASP A 81 -15.21 26.40 -5.16
C ASP A 81 -16.62 25.82 -5.37
N PHE A 82 -17.63 26.48 -4.83
CA PHE A 82 -19.04 26.21 -5.12
C PHE A 82 -19.85 27.50 -5.02
N GLY A 83 -20.84 27.66 -5.88
CA GLY A 83 -21.60 28.90 -5.91
C GLY A 83 -22.97 28.78 -6.56
N PHE A 84 -23.62 29.93 -6.67
CA PHE A 84 -24.93 30.08 -7.29
C PHE A 84 -24.87 31.25 -8.28
N ALA A 85 -25.02 30.96 -9.56
CA ALA A 85 -25.03 31.97 -10.61
C ALA A 85 -26.47 32.24 -11.09
N ARG A 86 -26.65 33.36 -11.79
CA ARG A 86 -27.81 33.61 -12.64
C ARG A 86 -27.38 33.62 -14.09
N THR A 87 -28.04 32.82 -14.91
CA THR A 87 -27.84 32.75 -16.36
C THR A 87 -29.14 33.14 -17.02
N GLY A 88 -29.21 34.39 -17.50
CA GLY A 88 -30.46 35.00 -17.93
C GLY A 88 -31.43 35.14 -16.75
N VAL A 89 -32.56 34.44 -16.83
CA VAL A 89 -33.65 34.48 -15.82
C VAL A 89 -33.48 33.38 -14.76
N GLU A 90 -32.71 32.33 -15.05
CA GLU A 90 -32.64 31.12 -14.21
C GLU A 90 -31.51 31.18 -13.19
N ARG A 91 -31.75 30.59 -12.02
CA ARG A 91 -30.74 30.39 -10.97
C ARG A 91 -30.19 28.97 -11.08
N VAL A 92 -28.87 28.85 -11.16
CA VAL A 92 -28.15 27.58 -11.22
C VAL A 92 -27.17 27.47 -10.06
N ALA A 93 -26.92 26.25 -9.58
CA ALA A 93 -25.79 25.97 -8.70
C ALA A 93 -24.65 25.36 -9.51
N TYR A 94 -23.41 25.64 -9.09
CA TYR A 94 -22.23 25.01 -9.67
C TYR A 94 -21.25 24.55 -8.59
N LEU A 95 -20.52 23.49 -8.92
CA LEU A 95 -19.42 22.94 -8.14
C LEU A 95 -18.16 22.93 -9.02
N VAL A 96 -17.07 23.50 -8.53
CA VAL A 96 -15.79 23.58 -9.24
C VAL A 96 -14.82 22.56 -8.68
N MET A 97 -14.28 21.75 -9.57
CA MET A 97 -13.38 20.64 -9.27
C MET A 97 -12.09 20.81 -10.09
N GLU A 98 -10.99 20.20 -9.66
CA GLU A 98 -9.82 20.07 -10.52
C GLU A 98 -10.19 19.38 -11.86
N TYR A 99 -9.60 19.84 -12.95
CA TYR A 99 -9.70 19.13 -14.23
C TYR A 99 -8.67 18.00 -14.24
N LEU A 100 -9.11 16.78 -14.57
CA LEU A 100 -8.27 15.59 -14.66
C LEU A 100 -8.07 15.19 -16.12
N ASP A 101 -6.82 15.05 -16.54
CA ASP A 101 -6.46 14.54 -17.86
C ASP A 101 -6.22 13.02 -17.75
N GLY A 102 -7.03 12.20 -18.42
CA GLY A 102 -7.02 10.74 -18.25
C GLY A 102 -8.33 10.07 -18.66
N CYS A 103 -8.61 8.91 -18.07
CA CYS A 103 -9.81 8.11 -18.34
C CYS A 103 -10.39 7.52 -17.04
N THR A 104 -11.61 6.99 -17.09
CA THR A 104 -12.20 6.25 -15.96
C THR A 104 -11.69 4.81 -15.92
N LEU A 105 -11.78 4.17 -14.76
CA LEU A 105 -11.61 2.72 -14.65
C LEU A 105 -12.69 1.96 -15.43
N GLY A 106 -13.86 2.57 -15.68
CA GLY A 106 -14.90 2.04 -16.55
C GLY A 106 -14.41 1.85 -17.99
N ASP A 107 -13.79 2.89 -18.56
CA ASP A 107 -13.22 2.87 -19.92
C ASP A 107 -12.15 1.78 -20.05
N VAL A 108 -11.20 1.74 -19.09
CA VAL A 108 -10.14 0.72 -19.05
C VAL A 108 -10.68 -0.71 -18.94
N LEU A 109 -11.79 -0.91 -18.22
CA LEU A 109 -12.45 -2.22 -18.12
C LEU A 109 -13.27 -2.59 -19.36
N ALA A 110 -13.72 -1.62 -20.15
CA ALA A 110 -14.33 -1.88 -21.46
C ALA A 110 -13.29 -2.36 -22.48
N GLU A 111 -12.07 -1.81 -22.45
CA GLU A 111 -10.98 -2.16 -23.37
C GLU A 111 -10.26 -3.46 -22.97
N GLU A 112 -9.65 -3.52 -21.79
CA GLU A 112 -8.78 -4.64 -21.38
C GLU A 112 -9.56 -5.84 -20.82
N GLN A 113 -10.80 -5.62 -20.37
CA GLN A 113 -11.66 -6.56 -19.62
C GLN A 113 -11.07 -7.05 -18.29
N ARG A 114 -9.90 -7.67 -18.29
CA ARG A 114 -9.26 -8.30 -17.12
C ARG A 114 -7.90 -7.70 -16.82
N LEU A 115 -7.79 -7.02 -15.69
CA LEU A 115 -6.56 -6.38 -15.28
C LEU A 115 -5.58 -7.34 -14.58
N PRO A 116 -4.25 -7.15 -14.77
CA PRO A 116 -3.24 -7.86 -14.00
C PRO A 116 -3.44 -7.65 -12.49
N LEU A 117 -3.22 -8.70 -11.68
CA LEU A 117 -3.37 -8.62 -10.22
C LEU A 117 -2.52 -7.50 -9.58
N GLU A 118 -1.37 -7.17 -10.16
CA GLU A 118 -0.53 -6.06 -9.66
C GLU A 118 -1.19 -4.69 -9.86
N TRP A 119 -1.92 -4.47 -10.97
CA TRP A 119 -2.73 -3.27 -11.21
C TRP A 119 -3.97 -3.23 -10.29
N VAL A 120 -4.66 -4.35 -10.13
CA VAL A 120 -5.84 -4.46 -9.25
C VAL A 120 -5.51 -4.04 -7.81
N VAL A 121 -4.35 -4.47 -7.30
CA VAL A 121 -3.89 -4.13 -5.95
C VAL A 121 -3.53 -2.65 -5.84
N ASP A 122 -2.80 -2.10 -6.83
CA ASP A 122 -2.37 -0.70 -6.82
C ASP A 122 -3.56 0.27 -6.91
N ILE A 123 -4.49 0.03 -7.85
CA ILE A 123 -5.70 0.83 -8.00
C ILE A 123 -6.52 0.79 -6.70
N LEU A 124 -6.82 -0.41 -6.17
CA LEU A 124 -7.62 -0.52 -4.94
C LEU A 124 -6.93 0.11 -3.74
N GLU A 125 -5.60 0.03 -3.62
CA GLU A 125 -4.82 0.71 -2.58
C GLU A 125 -5.04 2.22 -2.60
N GLN A 126 -4.92 2.84 -3.77
CA GLN A 126 -5.12 4.29 -3.93
C GLN A 126 -6.59 4.69 -3.66
N VAL A 127 -7.57 3.96 -4.22
CA VAL A 127 -9.01 4.20 -3.96
C VAL A 127 -9.33 4.03 -2.47
N SER A 128 -8.82 2.98 -1.83
CA SER A 128 -9.13 2.68 -0.43
C SER A 128 -8.42 3.62 0.54
N SER A 129 -7.32 4.27 0.14
CA SER A 129 -6.72 5.36 0.90
C SER A 129 -7.66 6.57 0.93
N ALA A 130 -8.17 6.98 -0.23
CA ALA A 130 -9.15 8.06 -0.36
C ALA A 130 -10.46 7.77 0.40
N VAL A 131 -11.03 6.59 0.19
CA VAL A 131 -12.27 6.15 0.86
C VAL A 131 -12.08 6.02 2.38
N HIS A 132 -10.93 5.53 2.85
CA HIS A 132 -10.67 5.43 4.29
C HIS A 132 -10.51 6.82 4.95
N GLU A 133 -9.86 7.78 4.29
CA GLU A 133 -9.77 9.16 4.77
C GLU A 133 -11.17 9.80 4.87
N ALA A 134 -12.01 9.63 3.85
CA ALA A 134 -13.41 10.07 3.90
C ALA A 134 -14.18 9.45 5.07
N HIS A 135 -14.00 8.13 5.30
CA HIS A 135 -14.62 7.42 6.43
C HIS A 135 -14.19 7.98 7.79
N GLN A 136 -12.91 8.36 7.97
CA GLN A 136 -12.43 8.98 9.22
C GLN A 136 -13.10 10.35 9.47
N GLN A 137 -13.50 11.06 8.42
CA GLN A 137 -14.24 12.32 8.50
C GLN A 137 -15.77 12.13 8.54
N GLY A 138 -16.27 10.89 8.65
CA GLY A 138 -17.69 10.56 8.69
C GLY A 138 -18.41 10.63 7.33
N ILE A 139 -17.68 10.71 6.23
CA ILE A 139 -18.20 10.78 4.86
C ILE A 139 -18.19 9.37 4.26
N VAL A 140 -19.36 8.87 3.85
CA VAL A 140 -19.53 7.60 3.11
C VAL A 140 -19.78 7.94 1.64
N HIS A 141 -19.13 7.24 0.71
CA HIS A 141 -19.16 7.55 -0.73
C HIS A 141 -20.50 7.17 -1.38
N ARG A 142 -21.03 5.99 -1.07
CA ARG A 142 -22.33 5.43 -1.50
C ARG A 142 -22.45 5.02 -2.97
N ASP A 143 -22.01 5.85 -3.92
CA ASP A 143 -22.05 5.50 -5.36
C ASP A 143 -20.67 5.08 -5.89
N LEU A 144 -19.96 4.17 -5.20
CA LEU A 144 -18.62 3.77 -5.64
C LEU A 144 -18.70 2.76 -6.79
N LYS A 145 -18.20 3.15 -7.96
CA LYS A 145 -18.21 2.38 -9.21
C LYS A 145 -17.00 2.75 -10.09
N PRO A 146 -16.64 1.96 -11.13
CA PRO A 146 -15.50 2.24 -12.00
C PRO A 146 -15.53 3.63 -12.66
N ASP A 147 -16.71 4.14 -13.00
CA ASP A 147 -16.88 5.46 -13.64
C ASP A 147 -16.51 6.63 -12.70
N ASN A 148 -16.58 6.40 -11.37
CA ASN A 148 -16.22 7.37 -10.33
C ASN A 148 -14.75 7.19 -9.86
N ILE A 149 -13.95 6.40 -10.57
CA ILE A 149 -12.53 6.17 -10.32
C ILE A 149 -11.76 6.61 -11.57
N TRP A 150 -11.05 7.73 -11.48
CA TRP A 150 -10.27 8.28 -12.58
C TRP A 150 -8.80 7.84 -12.51
N LEU A 151 -8.17 7.62 -13.66
CA LEU A 151 -6.77 7.26 -13.83
C LEU A 151 -6.05 8.37 -14.62
N GLU A 152 -5.31 9.20 -13.89
CA GLU A 152 -4.50 10.30 -14.44
C GLU A 152 -3.08 9.77 -14.77
N PRO A 153 -2.58 9.88 -16.03
CA PRO A 153 -1.21 9.48 -16.37
C PRO A 153 -0.17 10.33 -15.63
N ASN A 154 0.86 9.68 -15.07
CA ASN A 154 1.96 10.36 -14.42
C ASN A 154 3.19 10.47 -15.35
N ARG A 155 4.03 11.49 -15.13
CA ARG A 155 5.22 11.79 -15.96
C ARG A 155 6.33 10.72 -15.91
N LEU A 156 6.15 9.64 -15.14
CA LEU A 156 7.07 8.52 -15.01
C LEU A 156 6.55 7.24 -15.69
N GLY A 157 5.46 7.32 -16.46
CA GLY A 157 4.88 6.19 -17.20
C GLY A 157 3.99 5.27 -16.35
N GLY A 158 3.53 5.73 -15.19
CA GLY A 158 2.45 5.09 -14.43
C GLY A 158 1.20 5.97 -14.40
N TYR A 159 0.32 5.77 -13.41
CA TYR A 159 -0.87 6.58 -13.19
C TYR A 159 -1.01 7.02 -11.72
N ARG A 160 -1.94 7.94 -11.47
CA ARG A 160 -2.49 8.31 -10.17
C ARG A 160 -3.99 8.07 -10.20
N VAL A 161 -4.54 7.46 -9.16
CA VAL A 161 -6.00 7.31 -9.03
C VAL A 161 -6.60 8.55 -8.38
N LYS A 162 -7.75 9.02 -8.87
CA LYS A 162 -8.56 10.08 -8.27
C LYS A 162 -10.02 9.59 -8.15
N VAL A 163 -10.56 9.56 -6.93
CA VAL A 163 -11.94 9.16 -6.64
C VAL A 163 -12.84 10.39 -6.69
N LEU A 164 -13.94 10.29 -7.45
CA LEU A 164 -14.85 11.39 -7.78
C LEU A 164 -16.13 11.37 -6.91
N ASP A 165 -16.88 12.46 -6.90
CA ASP A 165 -18.30 12.51 -6.45
C ASP A 165 -18.63 12.00 -5.02
N PHE A 166 -17.73 12.18 -4.05
CA PHE A 166 -18.00 11.86 -2.63
C PHE A 166 -19.28 12.51 -2.09
N GLY A 167 -20.28 11.68 -1.75
CA GLY A 167 -21.44 12.06 -0.94
C GLY A 167 -22.54 12.89 -1.63
N ILE A 168 -22.31 13.38 -2.85
CA ILE A 168 -23.27 14.23 -3.60
C ILE A 168 -24.54 13.46 -4.00
N ALA A 169 -24.48 12.12 -4.07
CA ALA A 169 -25.61 11.25 -4.42
C ALA A 169 -26.83 11.37 -3.48
N LYS A 170 -26.65 11.85 -2.23
CA LYS A 170 -27.74 12.06 -1.26
C LYS A 170 -28.77 13.12 -1.72
N LEU A 171 -28.46 13.90 -2.75
CA LEU A 171 -29.34 14.95 -3.27
C LEU A 171 -30.60 14.42 -3.98
N ALA A 172 -30.63 13.18 -4.47
CA ALA A 172 -31.80 12.63 -5.17
C ALA A 172 -32.70 11.71 -4.32
N GLU A 173 -32.12 10.95 -3.38
CA GLU A 173 -32.80 9.82 -2.70
C GLU A 173 -34.00 10.24 -1.81
N ALA A 174 -34.20 11.53 -1.55
CA ALA A 174 -35.26 12.01 -0.63
C ALA A 174 -36.61 12.28 -1.29
N GLU A 175 -36.68 12.57 -2.60
CA GLU A 175 -37.96 12.86 -3.26
C GLU A 175 -38.84 11.60 -3.35
N THR A 176 -38.23 10.42 -3.49
CA THR A 176 -38.95 9.13 -3.55
C THR A 176 -39.58 8.73 -2.22
N ASN A 177 -38.99 9.13 -1.09
CA ASN A 177 -39.46 8.73 0.24
C ASN A 177 -40.60 9.62 0.78
N ASN A 178 -40.68 10.88 0.35
CA ASN A 178 -41.75 11.78 0.80
C ASN A 178 -43.02 11.69 -0.06
N ALA A 179 -42.95 11.17 -1.29
CA ALA A 179 -44.08 11.10 -2.23
C ALA A 179 -45.15 10.04 -1.90
N THR A 180 -44.89 9.13 -0.94
CA THR A 180 -45.78 7.98 -0.64
C THR A 180 -46.62 8.18 0.63
N THR A 181 -46.60 9.37 1.25
CA THR A 181 -47.35 9.66 2.50
C THR A 181 -48.52 10.61 2.29
N SER A 182 -49.44 10.25 1.39
CA SER A 182 -50.76 10.88 1.26
C SER A 182 -51.85 9.81 1.05
N ALA A 183 -52.31 9.23 2.16
CA ALA A 183 -53.47 8.34 2.15
C ALA A 183 -54.76 9.14 1.85
N PRO A 184 -55.69 8.62 1.01
CA PRO A 184 -57.00 9.23 0.85
C PRO A 184 -57.86 9.02 2.09
N THR A 185 -58.50 10.08 2.58
CA THR A 185 -59.59 10.01 3.55
C THR A 185 -60.86 9.54 2.84
N ASP A 186 -61.48 8.44 3.29
CA ASP A 186 -62.92 8.43 3.60
C ASP A 186 -63.38 7.12 4.27
N ALA A 187 -64.60 7.16 4.85
CA ALA A 187 -65.00 6.32 5.97
C ALA A 187 -65.88 5.09 5.63
N SER A 188 -65.85 4.08 6.52
CA SER A 188 -67.07 3.49 7.10
C SER A 188 -66.77 2.56 8.30
N ALA A 189 -67.80 2.29 9.11
CA ALA A 189 -67.76 1.53 10.38
C ALA A 189 -67.46 0.03 10.17
N GLN A 190 -67.06 -0.80 11.15
CA GLN A 190 -67.71 -1.06 12.45
C GLN A 190 -66.75 -1.70 13.49
N LEU A 191 -66.96 -1.36 14.77
CA LEU A 191 -66.61 -2.14 15.97
C LEU A 191 -67.85 -2.97 16.38
N PRO A 192 -67.74 -4.17 16.99
CA PRO A 192 -67.23 -4.37 18.37
C PRO A 192 -66.42 -5.69 18.55
N ALA A 193 -65.96 -6.14 19.73
CA ALA A 193 -65.40 -5.52 20.94
C ALA A 193 -64.85 -6.66 21.85
N SER A 194 -63.94 -6.34 22.79
CA SER A 194 -63.59 -7.16 23.98
C SER A 194 -62.90 -8.54 23.73
N THR A 195 -62.10 -9.14 24.62
CA THR A 195 -61.83 -8.89 26.05
C THR A 195 -60.44 -9.43 26.49
N THR A 196 -59.95 -8.96 27.65
CA THR A 196 -59.03 -9.62 28.60
C THR A 196 -57.59 -9.99 28.21
N ALA A 197 -56.65 -9.37 28.94
CA ALA A 197 -55.35 -9.95 29.27
C ALA A 197 -55.48 -10.98 30.41
N PHE A 198 -54.50 -11.90 30.54
CA PHE A 198 -53.93 -12.27 31.85
C PHE A 198 -52.53 -12.87 31.68
N ALA A 199 -51.79 -12.94 32.78
CA ALA A 199 -50.37 -13.31 32.82
C ALA A 199 -50.12 -14.70 33.46
N ALA A 200 -48.87 -15.15 33.32
CA ALA A 200 -48.10 -15.98 34.25
C ALA A 200 -48.31 -17.51 34.32
N ALA A 201 -47.21 -18.20 33.97
CA ALA A 201 -46.48 -19.18 34.80
C ALA A 201 -46.77 -20.70 34.76
N ALA A 202 -45.65 -21.42 35.00
CA ALA A 202 -45.47 -22.74 35.62
C ALA A 202 -45.61 -24.03 34.77
N HIS A 203 -44.44 -24.68 34.58
CA HIS A 203 -44.06 -26.07 34.95
C HIS A 203 -43.09 -26.65 33.89
N ALA A 204 -41.87 -27.15 34.17
CA ALA A 204 -41.24 -27.86 35.29
C ALA A 204 -41.28 -29.40 35.18
N GLY A 205 -40.08 -30.01 35.20
CA GLY A 205 -39.84 -31.46 35.28
C GLY A 205 -39.58 -32.18 33.93
N ALA A 206 -38.70 -33.17 33.83
CA ALA A 206 -37.74 -33.71 34.80
C ALA A 206 -36.73 -34.66 34.12
N ASN A 207 -35.48 -34.73 34.62
CA ASN A 207 -34.56 -35.90 34.68
C ASN A 207 -34.08 -36.57 33.36
N ASP A 208 -32.91 -37.22 33.21
CA ASP A 208 -31.64 -37.41 33.94
C ASP A 208 -30.58 -37.93 32.90
N GLU A 209 -29.27 -38.18 33.10
CA GLU A 209 -28.37 -38.21 34.28
C GLU A 209 -26.89 -37.87 33.90
N ALA A 210 -25.99 -37.92 34.90
CA ALA A 210 -24.58 -38.37 34.98
C ALA A 210 -23.75 -38.84 33.74
N HIS A 211 -22.41 -38.74 33.68
CA HIS A 211 -21.31 -38.31 34.58
C HIS A 211 -20.06 -38.01 33.68
N GLN A 212 -18.92 -37.39 34.05
CA GLN A 212 -18.19 -37.26 35.32
C GLN A 212 -17.18 -36.07 35.26
N SER A 213 -16.70 -35.56 36.40
CA SER A 213 -15.60 -34.55 36.52
C SER A 213 -14.51 -35.03 37.50
N PRO A 214 -13.38 -34.30 37.69
CA PRO A 214 -13.23 -33.43 38.88
C PRO A 214 -12.52 -32.07 38.60
N HIS A 215 -12.91 -30.93 39.21
CA HIS A 215 -12.46 -30.31 40.49
C HIS A 215 -10.92 -30.02 40.57
N VAL A 216 -10.34 -28.93 41.15
CA VAL A 216 -10.65 -27.88 42.18
C VAL A 216 -9.89 -26.58 41.77
N GLY A 217 -10.12 -25.31 42.19
CA GLY A 217 -11.15 -24.64 43.01
C GLY A 217 -10.66 -23.33 43.68
N THR A 218 -11.59 -22.38 43.95
CA THR A 218 -11.59 -21.24 44.92
C THR A 218 -10.34 -20.38 45.24
N ASN A 219 -10.44 -19.05 45.07
CA ASN A 219 -10.66 -18.09 46.18
C ASN A 219 -10.95 -16.64 45.72
N LEU A 220 -11.60 -15.88 46.61
CA LEU A 220 -12.09 -14.51 46.43
C LEU A 220 -11.23 -13.47 47.21
N GLU A 221 -11.60 -12.19 47.06
CA GLU A 221 -11.31 -10.98 47.87
C GLU A 221 -10.54 -9.88 47.08
N THR A 222 -11.21 -8.82 46.60
CA THR A 222 -11.43 -7.50 47.27
C THR A 222 -10.22 -6.94 48.01
N ASP A 223 -9.68 -5.81 47.52
CA ASP A 223 -9.86 -4.55 48.27
C ASP A 223 -9.63 -3.27 47.44
N THR A 224 -10.20 -2.17 47.94
CA THR A 224 -10.09 -0.80 47.37
C THR A 224 -9.30 0.07 48.34
N LEU A 225 -8.40 0.97 47.87
CA LEU A 225 -8.09 2.21 48.61
C LEU A 225 -7.31 3.25 47.79
N LEU A 226 -7.68 4.53 47.98
CA LEU A 226 -6.92 5.71 47.59
C LEU A 226 -5.77 5.97 48.58
N TYR A 227 -4.72 6.67 48.16
CA TYR A 227 -4.08 7.66 49.03
C TYR A 227 -3.45 8.85 48.28
N THR A 228 -3.18 9.93 49.00
CA THR A 228 -2.91 11.29 48.51
C THR A 228 -1.68 11.95 49.14
N GLY A 229 -1.08 12.91 48.42
CA GLY A 229 -0.14 13.92 48.93
C GLY A 229 1.34 13.52 48.99
N SER A 230 2.31 14.41 49.25
CA SER A 230 2.45 15.88 49.08
C SER A 230 3.85 16.30 49.61
N HIS A 231 4.36 17.46 49.17
CA HIS A 231 5.47 18.28 49.74
C HIS A 231 6.96 17.94 49.53
N GLY A 232 7.76 19.04 49.53
CA GLY A 232 9.23 19.12 49.43
C GLY A 232 9.70 19.55 48.03
N ASP A 233 9.55 20.80 47.57
CA ASP A 233 10.03 22.10 48.09
C ASP A 233 11.56 22.22 48.21
N GLN A 234 12.18 22.93 47.26
CA GLN A 234 13.46 23.63 47.39
C GLN A 234 13.53 24.80 46.39
N ARG A 235 14.28 25.84 46.75
CA ARG A 235 14.08 27.24 46.33
C ARG A 235 15.43 27.89 45.98
N ILE A 236 15.37 29.07 45.33
CA ILE A 236 16.50 30.01 45.09
C ILE A 236 17.41 29.51 43.91
N GLU A 237 17.85 30.28 42.91
CA GLU A 237 18.18 31.71 42.80
C GLU A 237 17.47 32.48 41.66
N GLN A 238 17.32 33.79 41.87
CA GLN A 238 17.08 34.81 40.84
C GLN A 238 18.44 35.43 40.44
N ASN A 239 18.60 35.87 39.19
CA ASN A 239 19.23 37.17 38.95
C ASN A 239 18.72 37.82 37.65
N GLU A 240 18.84 39.14 37.58
CA GLU A 240 18.15 40.02 36.62
C GLU A 240 19.07 40.57 35.50
N ARG A 241 18.42 41.36 34.61
CA ARG A 241 18.93 42.50 33.82
C ARG A 241 19.52 42.30 32.42
N ASP A 242 18.80 42.92 31.48
CA ASP A 242 19.23 43.97 30.55
C ASP A 242 20.41 43.71 29.59
N HIS A 243 20.13 43.81 28.29
CA HIS A 243 20.42 45.05 27.55
C HIS A 243 19.68 45.10 26.20
N ALA A 244 19.39 46.33 25.75
CA ALA A 244 18.80 46.64 24.44
C ALA A 244 19.84 47.34 23.53
N HIS A 245 19.40 47.71 22.31
CA HIS A 245 20.13 48.34 21.20
C HIS A 245 21.01 47.41 20.33
N ALA A 246 21.27 47.71 19.07
CA ALA A 246 20.53 48.46 18.02
C ALA A 246 21.34 48.33 16.71
N ASP A 247 20.67 48.54 15.56
CA ASP A 247 21.28 49.03 14.29
C ASP A 247 22.41 48.19 13.64
N ALA A 248 22.79 48.37 12.36
CA ALA A 248 22.07 48.74 11.14
C ALA A 248 22.98 48.39 9.94
N HIS A 249 22.44 48.46 8.71
CA HIS A 249 23.15 48.37 7.41
C HIS A 249 23.78 46.99 7.06
N GLY A 250 23.92 46.63 5.77
CA GLY A 250 23.44 47.31 4.56
C GLY A 250 24.24 46.91 3.31
N ASN A 251 23.55 46.95 2.17
CA ASN A 251 24.05 46.98 0.79
C ASN A 251 24.70 45.73 0.13
N ASP A 252 23.94 45.19 -0.82
CA ASP A 252 24.21 45.18 -2.27
C ASP A 252 25.49 44.56 -2.85
N ALA A 253 25.30 43.70 -3.86
CA ALA A 253 25.59 44.10 -5.25
C ALA A 253 24.83 43.25 -6.29
N HIS A 254 24.40 43.91 -7.37
CA HIS A 254 23.77 43.36 -8.58
C HIS A 254 24.73 42.51 -9.44
N LEU A 255 24.18 41.66 -10.33
CA LEU A 255 24.26 41.85 -11.79
C LEU A 255 23.31 40.92 -12.58
N SER A 256 22.70 41.53 -13.60
CA SER A 256 22.08 41.03 -14.85
C SER A 256 22.31 39.56 -15.26
N GLY A 257 21.40 38.87 -15.96
CA GLY A 257 20.16 39.31 -16.63
C GLY A 257 20.24 39.11 -18.15
N GLU A 258 19.45 38.18 -18.70
CA GLU A 258 19.26 38.02 -20.15
C GLU A 258 17.95 37.25 -20.45
N THR A 259 17.30 37.62 -21.55
CA THR A 259 16.05 37.05 -22.08
C THR A 259 16.36 36.11 -23.25
N ASP A 260 15.60 35.02 -23.45
CA ASP A 260 14.69 34.88 -24.60
C ASP A 260 14.14 33.45 -24.84
N ASP A 261 13.03 33.46 -25.57
CA ASP A 261 12.51 32.46 -26.50
C ASP A 261 12.17 31.02 -26.05
N THR A 262 10.87 30.85 -25.84
CA THR A 262 10.16 29.57 -25.95
C THR A 262 9.90 29.25 -27.43
N GLN A 263 10.55 28.23 -28.00
CA GLN A 263 10.16 27.70 -29.32
C GLN A 263 9.45 26.34 -29.22
N LEU A 264 8.21 26.35 -29.70
CA LEU A 264 7.25 25.24 -29.65
C LEU A 264 7.37 24.38 -30.92
N PHE A 265 7.94 23.17 -30.82
CA PHE A 265 7.99 22.26 -31.96
C PHE A 265 6.67 21.48 -32.12
N VAL A 266 5.85 21.88 -33.10
CA VAL A 266 4.70 21.11 -33.57
C VAL A 266 5.13 20.19 -34.71
N ALA A 267 5.00 18.88 -34.52
CA ALA A 267 5.26 17.88 -35.55
C ALA A 267 3.96 17.11 -35.88
N ALA A 268 3.43 17.33 -37.09
CA ALA A 268 2.30 16.58 -37.62
C ALA A 268 2.77 15.29 -38.31
N PRO A 269 2.11 14.12 -38.12
CA PRO A 269 2.32 12.95 -38.96
C PRO A 269 1.54 13.06 -40.27
N THR A 270 2.22 12.82 -41.38
CA THR A 270 1.63 12.68 -42.71
C THR A 270 0.90 11.34 -42.88
N GLY A 271 -0.12 11.31 -43.75
CA GLY A 271 -1.00 10.15 -43.90
C GLY A 271 -0.41 8.98 -44.70
N GLY A 272 -0.89 7.77 -44.40
CA GLY A 272 -0.65 6.55 -45.17
C GLY A 272 -1.91 5.69 -45.23
N ARG A 273 -2.38 5.36 -46.44
CA ARG A 273 -3.56 4.50 -46.67
C ARG A 273 -3.28 3.04 -46.28
N ALA A 274 -4.21 2.39 -45.59
CA ALA A 274 -4.34 0.94 -45.57
C ALA A 274 -5.83 0.52 -45.57
N GLN A 275 -6.13 -0.53 -46.34
CA GLN A 275 -7.44 -0.95 -46.82
C GLN A 275 -8.47 -1.29 -45.73
N ALA A 276 -9.73 -0.93 -45.99
CA ALA A 276 -10.88 -1.47 -45.28
C ALA A 276 -11.13 -2.94 -45.67
N THR A 277 -11.46 -3.77 -44.68
CA THR A 277 -12.18 -5.03 -44.89
C THR A 277 -13.44 -5.01 -44.02
N ALA A 278 -14.58 -5.30 -44.63
CA ALA A 278 -15.88 -5.23 -43.97
C ALA A 278 -16.20 -6.53 -43.23
N ALA A 279 -16.71 -6.43 -42.00
CA ALA A 279 -17.27 -7.56 -41.27
C ALA A 279 -18.49 -7.13 -40.43
N VAL A 280 -19.67 -7.54 -40.91
CA VAL A 280 -20.90 -7.87 -40.15
C VAL A 280 -21.33 -6.92 -39.04
N GLY A 281 -22.37 -6.13 -39.31
CA GLY A 281 -23.06 -5.35 -38.28
C GLY A 281 -23.87 -6.25 -37.33
N ALA A 282 -23.71 -6.02 -36.03
CA ALA A 282 -24.62 -6.48 -34.99
C ALA A 282 -25.45 -5.28 -34.50
N THR A 283 -26.77 -5.36 -34.65
CA THR A 283 -27.73 -4.35 -34.20
C THR A 283 -27.77 -4.29 -32.67
N VAL A 284 -27.15 -3.26 -32.08
CA VAL A 284 -27.40 -2.91 -30.67
C VAL A 284 -28.80 -2.31 -30.57
N GLN A 285 -29.78 -3.13 -30.17
CA GLN A 285 -31.11 -2.63 -29.82
C GLN A 285 -31.01 -1.71 -28.60
N GLY A 286 -31.65 -0.55 -28.68
CA GLY A 286 -31.56 0.48 -27.65
C GLY A 286 -32.14 0.01 -26.31
N ALA A 287 -31.29 -0.07 -25.29
CA ALA A 287 -31.71 -0.31 -23.92
C ALA A 287 -32.30 0.97 -23.32
N GLY A 288 -33.64 1.03 -23.26
CA GLY A 288 -34.43 1.80 -22.29
C GLY A 288 -34.11 3.29 -22.09
N LEU A 289 -34.96 4.16 -22.63
CA LEU A 289 -35.09 5.54 -22.14
C LEU A 289 -35.27 5.54 -20.62
N THR A 290 -34.32 6.12 -19.89
CA THR A 290 -34.52 6.51 -18.50
C THR A 290 -35.53 7.67 -18.47
N ARG A 291 -36.72 7.40 -17.95
CA ARG A 291 -37.73 8.43 -17.74
C ARG A 291 -37.19 9.44 -16.71
N VAL A 292 -37.25 10.73 -17.03
CA VAL A 292 -36.76 11.81 -16.17
C VAL A 292 -37.34 11.64 -14.75
N GLY A 293 -36.46 11.44 -13.76
CA GLY A 293 -36.83 11.31 -12.34
C GLY A 293 -36.25 10.11 -11.58
N SER A 294 -35.79 9.04 -12.24
CA SER A 294 -35.27 7.84 -11.53
C SER A 294 -33.74 7.87 -11.38
N ILE A 295 -33.23 8.64 -10.40
CA ILE A 295 -31.79 8.66 -10.05
C ILE A 295 -31.51 7.56 -9.03
N MET A 296 -31.55 6.32 -9.48
CA MET A 296 -30.99 5.17 -8.76
C MET A 296 -29.60 4.89 -9.35
N GLY A 297 -28.60 4.68 -8.50
CA GLY A 297 -27.22 4.39 -8.97
C GLY A 297 -27.16 3.14 -9.85
N THR A 298 -26.04 2.90 -10.53
CA THR A 298 -25.87 1.69 -11.36
C THR A 298 -25.97 0.46 -10.44
N PRO A 299 -27.04 -0.37 -10.52
CA PRO A 299 -27.38 -1.32 -9.45
C PRO A 299 -26.35 -2.45 -9.30
N LEU A 300 -25.50 -2.64 -10.33
CA LEU A 300 -24.37 -3.56 -10.38
C LEU A 300 -23.37 -3.42 -9.22
N TYR A 301 -23.27 -2.25 -8.57
CA TYR A 301 -22.26 -1.96 -7.53
C TYR A 301 -22.85 -1.68 -6.15
N MET A 302 -24.19 -1.71 -6.00
CA MET A 302 -24.85 -1.41 -4.73
C MET A 302 -24.53 -2.44 -3.64
N SER A 303 -24.44 -1.98 -2.40
CA SER A 303 -24.40 -2.88 -1.25
C SER A 303 -25.80 -3.46 -0.93
N PRO A 304 -25.89 -4.63 -0.26
CA PRO A 304 -27.16 -5.24 0.12
C PRO A 304 -28.09 -4.30 0.91
N GLU A 305 -27.51 -3.50 1.81
CA GLU A 305 -28.20 -2.49 2.60
C GLU A 305 -28.72 -1.30 1.76
N GLN A 306 -28.02 -0.91 0.67
CA GLN A 306 -28.55 0.08 -0.30
C GLN A 306 -29.77 -0.47 -1.04
N CYS A 307 -29.71 -1.73 -1.49
CA CYS A 307 -30.86 -2.37 -2.15
C CYS A 307 -32.09 -2.48 -1.22
N ARG A 308 -31.89 -2.52 0.10
CA ARG A 308 -32.96 -2.51 1.12
C ARG A 308 -33.39 -1.12 1.60
N GLY A 309 -32.72 -0.04 1.18
CA GLY A 309 -32.99 1.32 1.68
C GLY A 309 -32.59 1.55 3.14
N GLU A 310 -31.67 0.74 3.67
CA GLU A 310 -31.20 0.83 5.05
C GLU A 310 -30.20 1.98 5.25
N ARG A 311 -29.91 2.29 6.53
CA ARG A 311 -28.93 3.31 6.88
C ARG A 311 -27.50 2.83 6.58
N LEU A 312 -26.87 3.47 5.62
CA LEU A 312 -25.51 3.13 5.15
C LEU A 312 -24.42 3.54 6.13
N ASP A 313 -23.33 2.75 6.14
CA ASP A 313 -22.08 3.05 6.83
C ASP A 313 -20.85 2.77 5.93
N ALA A 314 -19.65 2.94 6.47
CA ALA A 314 -18.38 2.72 5.76
C ALA A 314 -18.26 1.35 5.06
N ARG A 315 -18.96 0.33 5.56
CA ARG A 315 -18.90 -1.06 5.07
C ARG A 315 -19.74 -1.28 3.81
N SER A 316 -20.62 -0.33 3.48
CA SER A 316 -21.33 -0.28 2.19
C SER A 316 -20.33 -0.02 1.05
N ASP A 317 -19.45 0.99 1.20
CA ASP A 317 -18.40 1.28 0.22
C ASP A 317 -17.40 0.10 0.09
N ILE A 318 -17.15 -0.64 1.17
CA ILE A 318 -16.28 -1.84 1.15
C ILE A 318 -16.90 -2.97 0.33
N TYR A 319 -18.23 -3.12 0.34
CA TYR A 319 -18.91 -4.08 -0.54
C TYR A 319 -18.73 -3.67 -2.01
N SER A 320 -18.96 -2.40 -2.34
CA SER A 320 -18.75 -1.86 -3.70
C SER A 320 -17.29 -2.00 -4.16
N LEU A 321 -16.30 -1.75 -3.29
CA LEU A 321 -14.88 -2.07 -3.54
C LEU A 321 -14.67 -3.56 -3.85
N GLY A 322 -15.37 -4.45 -3.14
CA GLY A 322 -15.37 -5.89 -3.42
C GLY A 322 -15.93 -6.24 -4.81
N VAL A 323 -16.99 -5.56 -5.25
CA VAL A 323 -17.58 -5.73 -6.59
C VAL A 323 -16.60 -5.27 -7.67
N ILE A 324 -16.00 -4.08 -7.51
CA ILE A 324 -15.00 -3.54 -8.44
C ILE A 324 -13.77 -4.47 -8.49
N ALA A 325 -13.29 -4.95 -7.35
CA ALA A 325 -12.20 -5.93 -7.28
C ALA A 325 -12.54 -7.24 -8.01
N TYR A 326 -13.77 -7.72 -7.89
CA TYR A 326 -14.26 -8.91 -8.60
C TYR A 326 -14.28 -8.69 -10.11
N GLN A 327 -14.80 -7.54 -10.56
CA GLN A 327 -14.87 -7.19 -11.97
C GLN A 327 -13.49 -7.08 -12.59
N MET A 328 -12.58 -6.29 -12.01
CA MET A 328 -11.21 -6.13 -12.54
C MET A 328 -10.47 -7.47 -12.68
N LEU A 329 -10.73 -8.43 -11.77
CA LEU A 329 -10.10 -9.75 -11.78
C LEU A 329 -10.76 -10.77 -12.72
N THR A 330 -12.01 -10.57 -13.16
CA THR A 330 -12.78 -11.59 -13.91
C THR A 330 -13.31 -11.13 -15.26
N GLY A 331 -13.40 -9.81 -15.50
CA GLY A 331 -13.97 -9.19 -16.70
C GLY A 331 -15.44 -8.83 -16.61
N ALA A 332 -16.12 -9.18 -15.51
CA ALA A 332 -17.54 -8.86 -15.31
C ALA A 332 -17.86 -8.76 -13.81
N PRO A 333 -18.82 -7.92 -13.40
CA PRO A 333 -19.33 -7.93 -12.02
C PRO A 333 -19.88 -9.32 -11.65
N PRO A 334 -19.99 -9.65 -10.34
CA PRO A 334 -20.51 -10.94 -9.88
C PRO A 334 -21.93 -11.19 -10.42
N PHE A 335 -22.75 -10.14 -10.48
CA PHE A 335 -24.12 -10.14 -10.99
C PHE A 335 -24.27 -9.08 -12.08
N SER A 336 -25.09 -9.35 -13.09
CA SER A 336 -25.25 -8.48 -14.28
C SER A 336 -26.62 -8.61 -14.93
N SER A 337 -27.64 -8.86 -14.11
CA SER A 337 -29.04 -9.01 -14.53
C SER A 337 -29.73 -7.65 -14.75
N ASP A 338 -31.02 -7.67 -15.08
CA ASP A 338 -31.85 -6.45 -15.10
C ASP A 338 -31.91 -5.79 -13.71
N MET A 339 -32.25 -4.50 -13.67
CA MET A 339 -32.17 -3.65 -12.48
C MET A 339 -32.84 -4.24 -11.23
N MET A 340 -34.03 -4.82 -11.34
CA MET A 340 -34.74 -5.38 -10.19
C MET A 340 -34.17 -6.74 -9.78
N THR A 341 -33.79 -7.58 -10.75
CA THR A 341 -33.17 -8.88 -10.46
C THR A 341 -31.79 -8.71 -9.84
N VAL A 342 -30.95 -7.82 -10.36
CA VAL A 342 -29.59 -7.64 -9.84
C VAL A 342 -29.60 -7.06 -8.43
N MET A 343 -30.53 -6.16 -8.10
CA MET A 343 -30.74 -5.73 -6.70
C MET A 343 -31.11 -6.91 -5.78
N ARG A 344 -31.98 -7.82 -6.23
CA ARG A 344 -32.33 -9.04 -5.48
C ARG A 344 -31.12 -9.96 -5.33
N GLU A 345 -30.31 -10.14 -6.38
CA GLU A 345 -29.06 -10.92 -6.30
C GLU A 345 -28.05 -10.30 -5.31
N HIS A 346 -27.98 -8.96 -5.25
CA HIS A 346 -27.18 -8.26 -4.26
C HIS A 346 -27.74 -8.43 -2.84
N MET A 347 -29.04 -8.58 -2.64
CA MET A 347 -29.64 -8.87 -1.33
C MET A 347 -29.48 -10.33 -0.88
N GLU A 348 -29.77 -11.28 -1.77
CA GLU A 348 -30.07 -12.69 -1.42
C GLU A 348 -29.03 -13.68 -1.98
N SER A 349 -28.63 -13.53 -3.24
CA SER A 349 -27.79 -14.52 -3.94
C SER A 349 -26.34 -14.51 -3.46
N ALA A 350 -25.75 -15.69 -3.22
CA ALA A 350 -24.31 -15.81 -3.00
C ALA A 350 -23.54 -15.44 -4.28
N PRO A 351 -22.50 -14.57 -4.23
CA PRO A 351 -21.71 -14.23 -5.41
C PRO A 351 -21.00 -15.45 -6.00
N PRO A 352 -20.95 -15.63 -7.34
CA PRO A 352 -20.27 -16.77 -7.95
C PRO A 352 -18.78 -16.82 -7.56
N PRO A 353 -18.21 -17.98 -7.17
CA PRO A 353 -16.82 -18.04 -6.70
C PRO A 353 -15.81 -17.50 -7.71
N LEU A 354 -15.06 -16.46 -7.33
CA LEU A 354 -14.14 -15.72 -8.21
C LEU A 354 -13.17 -16.63 -9.01
N ARG A 355 -12.72 -17.74 -8.41
CA ARG A 355 -11.77 -18.68 -9.05
C ARG A 355 -12.39 -19.64 -10.07
N GLU A 356 -13.71 -19.70 -10.16
CA GLU A 356 -14.41 -20.38 -11.26
C GLU A 356 -14.34 -19.53 -12.51
N ARG A 357 -14.56 -18.21 -12.39
CA ARG A 357 -14.39 -17.25 -13.50
C ARG A 357 -12.93 -16.97 -13.86
N ASN A 358 -12.01 -16.90 -12.88
CA ASN A 358 -10.58 -16.76 -13.14
C ASN A 358 -9.70 -17.65 -12.25
N ARG A 359 -9.33 -18.82 -12.77
CA ARG A 359 -8.45 -19.80 -12.11
C ARG A 359 -7.03 -19.29 -11.81
N LYS A 360 -6.54 -18.25 -12.52
CA LYS A 360 -5.20 -17.68 -12.32
C LYS A 360 -5.07 -16.91 -11.00
N VAL A 361 -6.19 -16.46 -10.41
CA VAL A 361 -6.17 -15.69 -9.16
C VAL A 361 -5.78 -16.60 -7.97
N PRO A 362 -4.82 -16.18 -7.11
CA PRO A 362 -4.42 -16.95 -5.94
C PRO A 362 -5.59 -17.20 -4.98
N LYS A 363 -5.65 -18.39 -4.35
CA LYS A 363 -6.74 -18.77 -3.43
C LYS A 363 -6.97 -17.73 -2.33
N ARG A 364 -5.91 -17.19 -1.73
CA ARG A 364 -6.01 -16.21 -0.65
C ARG A 364 -6.51 -14.84 -1.13
N VAL A 365 -6.10 -14.39 -2.31
CA VAL A 365 -6.61 -13.15 -2.93
C VAL A 365 -8.11 -13.26 -3.18
N ALA A 366 -8.54 -14.38 -3.77
CA ALA A 366 -9.96 -14.64 -3.98
C ALA A 366 -10.74 -14.66 -2.66
N GLN A 367 -10.20 -15.26 -1.59
CA GLN A 367 -10.84 -15.25 -0.27
C GLN A 367 -11.03 -13.83 0.29
N VAL A 368 -10.05 -12.92 0.13
CA VAL A 368 -10.17 -11.52 0.58
C VAL A 368 -11.22 -10.75 -0.23
N VAL A 369 -11.26 -10.92 -1.56
CA VAL A 369 -12.28 -10.27 -2.39
C VAL A 369 -13.69 -10.78 -2.05
N MET A 370 -13.85 -12.10 -1.89
CA MET A 370 -15.14 -12.69 -1.53
C MET A 370 -15.60 -12.31 -0.10
N SER A 371 -14.69 -12.00 0.84
CA SER A 371 -15.08 -11.54 2.18
C SER A 371 -15.61 -10.10 2.20
N ALA A 372 -15.20 -9.25 1.27
CA ALA A 372 -15.80 -7.93 1.09
C ALA A 372 -17.25 -8.02 0.55
N LEU A 373 -17.56 -9.07 -0.21
CA LEU A 373 -18.89 -9.35 -0.77
C LEU A 373 -19.84 -10.10 0.19
N ALA A 374 -19.52 -10.19 1.48
CA ALA A 374 -20.40 -10.78 2.48
C ALA A 374 -21.70 -9.96 2.62
N LYS A 375 -22.85 -10.65 2.72
CA LYS A 375 -24.17 -9.97 2.81
C LYS A 375 -24.31 -9.19 4.11
N ASP A 376 -23.94 -9.80 5.24
CA ASP A 376 -23.82 -9.16 6.54
C ASP A 376 -22.62 -8.19 6.57
N PRO A 377 -22.82 -6.88 6.86
CA PRO A 377 -21.74 -5.92 7.05
C PRO A 377 -20.73 -6.29 8.16
N ALA A 378 -21.15 -7.00 9.21
CA ALA A 378 -20.25 -7.41 10.30
C ALA A 378 -19.24 -8.49 9.86
N ALA A 379 -19.56 -9.29 8.84
CA ALA A 379 -18.67 -10.29 8.25
C ALA A 379 -17.65 -9.73 7.24
N ARG A 380 -17.80 -8.46 6.83
CA ARG A 380 -16.88 -7.77 5.90
C ARG A 380 -15.60 -7.29 6.62
N PRO A 381 -14.52 -6.93 5.90
CA PRO A 381 -13.47 -6.08 6.47
C PRO A 381 -14.09 -4.80 7.02
N GLN A 382 -13.74 -4.39 8.24
CA GLN A 382 -14.41 -3.25 8.89
C GLN A 382 -13.87 -1.87 8.44
N THR A 383 -12.76 -1.81 7.69
CA THR A 383 -12.24 -0.58 7.05
C THR A 383 -11.68 -0.87 5.66
N ALA A 384 -11.75 0.13 4.75
CA ALA A 384 -11.19 0.01 3.39
C ALA A 384 -9.66 -0.23 3.41
N ALA A 385 -8.95 0.35 4.38
CA ALA A 385 -7.53 0.08 4.62
C ALA A 385 -7.27 -1.39 5.03
N ALA A 386 -8.11 -1.98 5.89
CA ALA A 386 -7.97 -3.38 6.29
C ALA A 386 -8.22 -4.35 5.11
N PHE A 387 -9.20 -4.04 4.25
CA PHE A 387 -9.46 -4.79 3.02
C PHE A 387 -8.23 -4.82 2.10
N THR A 388 -7.68 -3.66 1.77
CA THR A 388 -6.55 -3.56 0.81
C THR A 388 -5.21 -4.03 1.36
N ASN A 389 -4.93 -3.79 2.63
CA ASN A 389 -3.74 -4.38 3.27
C ASN A 389 -3.79 -5.92 3.25
N SER A 390 -4.98 -6.49 3.49
CA SER A 390 -5.20 -7.94 3.36
C SER A 390 -5.04 -8.42 1.91
N LEU A 391 -5.52 -7.64 0.94
CA LEU A 391 -5.40 -7.96 -0.48
C LEU A 391 -3.92 -7.96 -0.92
N ARG A 392 -3.17 -6.87 -0.65
CA ARG A 392 -1.74 -6.72 -0.98
C ARG A 392 -0.89 -7.83 -0.39
N ALA A 393 -1.04 -8.11 0.91
CA ALA A 393 -0.28 -9.15 1.61
C ALA A 393 -0.45 -10.54 0.96
N ASN A 394 -1.65 -10.83 0.43
CA ASN A 394 -1.97 -12.09 -0.23
C ASN A 394 -1.68 -12.11 -1.74
N ALA A 395 -1.60 -10.95 -2.39
CA ALA A 395 -1.30 -10.80 -3.81
C ALA A 395 0.20 -10.82 -4.13
N ASP A 396 1.05 -10.34 -3.21
CA ASP A 396 2.51 -10.30 -3.40
C ASP A 396 3.08 -11.69 -3.73
N SER A 397 3.43 -11.88 -5.00
CA SER A 397 4.01 -13.10 -5.52
C SER A 397 5.53 -13.11 -5.29
N LEU A 398 6.18 -14.25 -5.54
CA LEU A 398 7.64 -14.27 -5.53
C LEU A 398 8.24 -13.35 -6.62
N GLY A 399 7.52 -13.19 -7.75
CA GLY A 399 7.92 -12.29 -8.83
C GLY A 399 7.92 -10.82 -8.42
N SER A 400 6.92 -10.35 -7.66
CA SER A 400 6.89 -8.96 -7.18
C SER A 400 8.02 -8.69 -6.19
N LEU A 401 8.35 -9.64 -5.32
CA LEU A 401 9.49 -9.55 -4.40
C LEU A 401 10.82 -9.39 -5.14
N TYR A 402 11.08 -10.18 -6.19
CA TYR A 402 12.32 -10.04 -6.99
C TYR A 402 12.32 -8.79 -7.87
N ARG A 403 11.18 -8.41 -8.49
CA ARG A 403 11.07 -7.17 -9.28
C ARG A 403 11.37 -5.94 -8.40
N ARG A 404 10.80 -5.89 -7.20
CA ARG A 404 11.03 -4.82 -6.21
C ARG A 404 12.45 -4.85 -5.66
N ALA A 405 13.05 -6.03 -5.46
CA ALA A 405 14.45 -6.16 -5.07
C ALA A 405 15.42 -5.61 -6.13
N ILE A 406 15.16 -5.87 -7.42
CA ILE A 406 15.95 -5.34 -8.54
C ILE A 406 15.81 -3.82 -8.62
N ALA A 407 14.58 -3.28 -8.53
CA ALA A 407 14.34 -1.83 -8.57
C ALA A 407 15.06 -1.09 -7.41
N LEU A 408 14.91 -1.58 -6.18
CA LEU A 408 15.62 -1.04 -5.01
C LEU A 408 17.14 -1.14 -5.16
N TYR A 409 17.64 -2.22 -5.77
CA TYR A 409 19.07 -2.38 -6.01
C TYR A 409 19.60 -1.41 -7.07
N SER A 410 18.86 -1.14 -8.15
CA SER A 410 19.29 -0.16 -9.18
C SER A 410 19.21 1.28 -8.66
N GLU A 411 18.12 1.65 -8.00
CA GLU A 411 17.89 3.01 -7.46
C GLU A 411 18.94 3.39 -6.41
N TYR A 412 19.30 2.44 -5.52
CA TYR A 412 20.26 2.66 -4.44
C TYR A 412 21.63 1.96 -4.67
N PHE A 413 21.95 1.64 -5.92
CA PHE A 413 23.13 0.86 -6.30
C PHE A 413 24.44 1.32 -5.62
N PRO A 414 24.81 2.63 -5.62
CA PRO A 414 26.05 3.08 -5.00
C PRO A 414 26.09 2.83 -3.49
N LYS A 415 24.94 2.89 -2.80
CA LYS A 415 24.83 2.67 -1.35
C LYS A 415 24.99 1.18 -1.01
N PHE A 416 24.34 0.30 -1.79
CA PHE A 416 24.47 -1.15 -1.64
C PHE A 416 25.89 -1.65 -1.95
N ILE A 417 26.54 -1.14 -3.01
CA ILE A 417 27.93 -1.49 -3.34
C ILE A 417 28.91 -1.00 -2.26
N LYS A 418 28.79 0.26 -1.80
CA LYS A 418 29.63 0.80 -0.73
C LYS A 418 29.54 -0.04 0.54
N MET A 419 28.32 -0.41 0.94
CA MET A 419 28.07 -1.30 2.07
C MET A 419 28.69 -2.68 1.88
N SER A 420 28.54 -3.26 0.69
CA SER A 420 29.10 -4.57 0.34
C SER A 420 30.62 -4.60 0.41
N LEU A 421 31.27 -3.58 -0.16
CA LEU A 421 32.73 -3.45 -0.17
C LEU A 421 33.29 -3.33 1.25
N MET A 422 32.64 -2.52 2.11
CA MET A 422 33.01 -2.41 3.53
C MET A 422 32.87 -3.73 4.27
N ALA A 423 31.81 -4.49 4.03
CA ALA A 423 31.58 -5.79 4.67
C ALA A 423 32.53 -6.90 4.15
N HIS A 424 32.87 -6.88 2.86
CA HIS A 424 33.77 -7.86 2.24
C HIS A 424 35.26 -7.56 2.44
N LEU A 425 35.65 -6.41 3.00
CA LEU A 425 37.07 -6.04 3.18
C LEU A 425 37.94 -7.14 3.82
N PRO A 426 37.51 -7.86 4.89
CA PRO A 426 38.31 -8.97 5.44
C PRO A 426 38.43 -10.16 4.47
N VAL A 427 37.39 -10.43 3.68
CA VAL A 427 37.40 -11.48 2.64
C VAL A 427 38.40 -11.11 1.54
N ILE A 428 38.41 -9.84 1.08
CA ILE A 428 39.35 -9.34 0.09
C ILE A 428 40.79 -9.51 0.58
N VAL A 429 41.09 -9.06 1.81
CA VAL A 429 42.43 -9.19 2.41
C VAL A 429 42.86 -10.66 2.49
N LEU A 430 42.02 -11.54 3.04
CA LEU A 430 42.32 -12.98 3.12
C LEU A 430 42.50 -13.64 1.74
N THR A 431 41.76 -13.20 0.73
CA THR A 431 41.90 -13.67 -0.66
C THR A 431 43.25 -13.24 -1.25
N LEU A 432 43.67 -11.99 -1.02
CA LEU A 432 44.99 -11.51 -1.45
C LEU A 432 46.12 -12.24 -0.70
N THR A 433 45.96 -12.52 0.59
CA THR A 433 46.93 -13.33 1.37
C THR A 433 47.04 -14.75 0.83
N LEU A 434 45.92 -15.39 0.48
CA LEU A 434 45.91 -16.73 -0.16
C LEU A 434 46.62 -16.73 -1.52
N VAL A 435 46.35 -15.73 -2.37
CA VAL A 435 47.04 -15.58 -3.66
C VAL A 435 48.55 -15.36 -3.45
N GLY A 436 48.95 -14.54 -2.48
CA GLY A 436 50.36 -14.37 -2.10
C GLY A 436 51.02 -15.65 -1.60
N LEU A 437 50.31 -16.46 -0.82
CA LEU A 437 50.79 -17.76 -0.33
C LEU A 437 50.99 -18.76 -1.48
N GLU A 438 50.06 -18.82 -2.44
CA GLU A 438 50.16 -19.69 -3.63
C GLU A 438 51.32 -19.27 -4.55
N LEU A 439 51.57 -17.96 -4.71
CA LEU A 439 52.75 -17.44 -5.42
C LEU A 439 54.07 -17.79 -4.71
N GLY A 440 54.09 -17.71 -3.38
CA GLY A 440 55.25 -18.05 -2.53
C GLY A 440 55.51 -19.55 -2.31
N LYS A 441 54.63 -20.42 -2.81
CA LYS A 441 54.60 -21.87 -2.54
C LYS A 441 55.92 -22.61 -2.79
N ARG A 442 56.70 -22.19 -3.79
CA ARG A 442 58.01 -22.81 -4.10
C ARG A 442 59.09 -22.53 -3.04
N SER A 443 58.89 -21.51 -2.21
CA SER A 443 59.87 -21.03 -1.22
C SER A 443 59.52 -21.44 0.22
N LEU A 444 58.45 -22.22 0.43
CA LEU A 444 57.91 -22.56 1.74
C LEU A 444 57.96 -24.07 2.01
N PRO A 445 58.21 -24.52 3.26
CA PRO A 445 58.08 -25.93 3.63
C PRO A 445 56.67 -26.47 3.33
N PRO A 446 56.51 -27.66 2.72
CA PRO A 446 55.21 -28.18 2.31
C PRO A 446 54.17 -28.25 3.44
N VAL A 447 54.60 -28.66 4.64
CA VAL A 447 53.74 -28.75 5.83
C VAL A 447 53.21 -27.37 6.24
N PHE A 448 54.09 -26.35 6.27
CA PHE A 448 53.69 -24.97 6.59
C PHE A 448 52.70 -24.42 5.57
N PHE A 449 52.97 -24.63 4.27
CA PHE A 449 52.07 -24.21 3.20
C PHE A 449 50.68 -24.83 3.34
N ILE A 450 50.58 -26.14 3.60
CA ILE A 450 49.30 -26.85 3.79
C ILE A 450 48.54 -26.29 5.00
N VAL A 451 49.20 -26.18 6.17
CA VAL A 451 48.57 -25.67 7.40
C VAL A 451 48.10 -24.23 7.23
N ALA A 452 48.95 -23.34 6.69
CA ALA A 452 48.60 -21.95 6.44
C ALA A 452 47.42 -21.82 5.46
N THR A 453 47.38 -22.63 4.40
CA THR A 453 46.27 -22.67 3.43
C THR A 453 44.96 -23.09 4.11
N ILE A 454 44.97 -24.16 4.91
CA ILE A 454 43.77 -24.63 5.63
C ILE A 454 43.24 -23.55 6.58
N VAL A 455 44.12 -22.91 7.36
CA VAL A 455 43.76 -21.83 8.29
C VAL A 455 43.18 -20.62 7.56
N LEU A 456 43.81 -20.19 6.47
CA LEU A 456 43.33 -19.05 5.67
C LEU A 456 42.00 -19.33 4.99
N VAL A 457 41.80 -20.53 4.42
CA VAL A 457 40.51 -20.94 3.82
C VAL A 457 39.40 -20.97 4.87
N LEU A 458 39.66 -21.51 6.06
CA LEU A 458 38.69 -21.51 7.16
C LEU A 458 38.37 -20.08 7.63
N ALA A 459 39.37 -19.22 7.76
CA ALA A 459 39.19 -17.81 8.10
C ALA A 459 38.38 -17.06 7.02
N GLN A 460 38.65 -17.32 5.74
CA GLN A 460 37.94 -16.73 4.59
C GLN A 460 36.47 -17.16 4.58
N LEU A 461 36.18 -18.44 4.86
CA LEU A 461 34.81 -18.97 4.99
C LEU A 461 34.04 -18.25 6.11
N ILE A 462 34.65 -18.12 7.30
CA ILE A 462 34.04 -17.42 8.45
C ILE A 462 33.80 -15.94 8.12
N ALA A 463 34.78 -15.26 7.51
CA ALA A 463 34.67 -13.88 7.09
C ALA A 463 33.54 -13.67 6.05
N TYR A 464 33.40 -14.58 5.09
CA TYR A 464 32.34 -14.53 4.09
C TYR A 464 30.94 -14.67 4.70
N PHE A 465 30.73 -15.65 5.58
CA PHE A 465 29.45 -15.79 6.29
C PHE A 465 29.11 -14.56 7.13
N LEU A 466 30.11 -13.98 7.80
CA LEU A 466 29.91 -12.77 8.62
C LEU A 466 29.57 -11.55 7.75
N ALA A 467 30.26 -11.37 6.62
CA ALA A 467 30.00 -10.31 5.64
C ALA A 467 28.58 -10.42 5.04
N ALA A 468 28.21 -11.59 4.53
CA ALA A 468 26.88 -11.84 3.96
C ALA A 468 25.75 -11.62 4.98
N SER A 469 25.96 -12.03 6.23
CA SER A 469 25.00 -11.82 7.32
C SER A 469 24.89 -10.34 7.71
N ALA A 470 26.00 -9.60 7.74
CA ALA A 470 26.01 -8.17 8.05
C ALA A 470 25.29 -7.37 6.95
N ILE A 471 25.57 -7.70 5.68
CA ILE A 471 24.85 -7.17 4.52
C ILE A 471 23.35 -7.46 4.66
N SER A 472 22.94 -8.69 4.98
CA SER A 472 21.52 -9.06 5.10
C SER A 472 20.76 -8.24 6.16
N GLY A 473 21.31 -8.07 7.36
CA GLY A 473 20.63 -7.28 8.39
C GLY A 473 20.71 -5.77 8.18
N MET A 474 21.79 -5.25 7.57
CA MET A 474 21.83 -3.83 7.16
C MET A 474 20.85 -3.54 6.01
N THR A 475 20.70 -4.46 5.06
CA THR A 475 19.69 -4.37 4.02
C THR A 475 18.28 -4.39 4.61
N ALA A 476 18.01 -5.20 5.65
CA ALA A 476 16.72 -5.16 6.35
C ALA A 476 16.42 -3.79 6.98
N LEU A 477 17.41 -3.12 7.58
CA LEU A 477 17.28 -1.75 8.10
C LEU A 477 17.00 -0.74 6.98
N ILE A 478 17.74 -0.80 5.87
CA ILE A 478 17.56 0.11 4.71
C ILE A 478 16.19 -0.08 4.07
N VAL A 479 15.78 -1.32 3.81
CA VAL A 479 14.50 -1.64 3.17
C VAL A 479 13.33 -1.25 4.09
N ALA A 480 13.45 -1.42 5.41
CA ALA A 480 12.44 -0.96 6.36
C ALA A 480 12.32 0.57 6.40
N GLN A 481 13.44 1.29 6.37
CA GLN A 481 13.46 2.76 6.28
C GLN A 481 12.72 3.24 5.02
N LEU A 482 13.03 2.65 3.86
CA LEU A 482 12.39 2.96 2.58
C LEU A 482 10.90 2.59 2.54
N TYR A 483 10.48 1.53 3.25
CA TYR A 483 9.09 1.08 3.22
C TYR A 483 8.14 2.05 3.94
N VAL A 484 8.60 2.76 4.98
CA VAL A 484 7.76 3.64 5.80
C VAL A 484 8.04 5.13 5.57
N ALA A 485 9.27 5.47 5.19
CA ALA A 485 9.63 6.84 4.85
C ALA A 485 10.32 6.86 3.47
N PRO A 486 9.61 6.54 2.37
CA PRO A 486 10.18 6.44 1.02
C PRO A 486 10.84 7.74 0.53
N LEU A 487 10.41 8.89 1.07
CA LEU A 487 10.99 10.21 0.76
C LEU A 487 12.18 10.60 1.65
N ARG A 488 12.51 9.86 2.72
CA ARG A 488 13.70 10.13 3.54
C ARG A 488 14.94 9.57 2.82
N PRO A 489 16.01 10.36 2.62
CA PRO A 489 17.22 9.87 1.96
C PRO A 489 17.86 8.75 2.79
N VAL A 490 18.10 7.59 2.16
CA VAL A 490 18.77 6.44 2.83
C VAL A 490 20.14 6.85 3.38
N GLN A 491 20.32 6.73 4.69
CA GLN A 491 21.55 7.08 5.41
C GLN A 491 22.28 5.81 5.85
N LEU A 492 23.28 5.37 5.06
CA LEU A 492 24.08 4.17 5.37
C LEU A 492 24.76 4.24 6.75
N ASN A 493 25.09 5.45 7.21
CA ASN A 493 25.68 5.70 8.52
C ASN A 493 24.77 5.24 9.69
N ASN A 494 23.45 5.22 9.52
CA ASN A 494 22.49 4.88 10.57
C ASN A 494 22.43 3.35 10.71
N ALA A 495 22.34 2.63 9.59
CA ALA A 495 22.46 1.16 9.57
C ALA A 495 23.81 0.69 10.16
N LEU A 496 24.92 1.37 9.82
CA LEU A 496 26.24 1.10 10.40
C LEU A 496 26.31 1.41 11.91
N ALA A 497 25.61 2.43 12.40
CA ALA A 497 25.55 2.76 13.82
C ALA A 497 24.77 1.69 14.62
N VAL A 498 23.65 1.20 14.09
CA VAL A 498 22.89 0.08 14.68
C VAL A 498 23.75 -1.19 14.71
N LEU A 499 24.41 -1.54 13.59
CA LEU A 499 25.32 -2.68 13.52
C LEU A 499 26.46 -2.57 14.54
N ARG A 500 27.08 -1.39 14.67
CA ARG A 500 28.17 -1.15 15.63
C ARG A 500 27.69 -1.32 17.08
N ARG A 501 26.52 -0.75 17.43
CA ARG A 501 25.93 -0.88 18.77
C ARG A 501 25.54 -2.33 19.10
N ARG A 502 25.04 -3.07 18.11
CA ARG A 502 24.60 -4.48 18.24
C ARG A 502 25.68 -5.51 17.83
N TRP A 503 26.94 -5.11 17.66
CA TRP A 503 28.00 -5.98 17.11
C TRP A 503 28.28 -7.23 17.95
N ARG A 504 28.35 -7.10 19.28
CA ARG A 504 28.54 -8.24 20.21
C ARG A 504 27.34 -9.23 20.16
N PRO A 505 26.07 -8.78 20.29
CA PRO A 505 24.88 -9.60 20.01
C PRO A 505 24.92 -10.35 18.68
N PHE A 506 25.25 -9.61 17.63
CA PHE A 506 25.26 -10.05 16.25
C PHE A 506 26.30 -11.14 16.04
N LEU A 507 27.57 -10.88 16.34
CA LEU A 507 28.67 -11.82 16.15
C LEU A 507 28.44 -13.14 16.91
N LYS A 508 27.97 -13.08 18.17
CA LYS A 508 27.65 -14.27 18.97
C LYS A 508 26.54 -15.13 18.34
N THR A 509 25.56 -14.50 17.72
CA THR A 509 24.42 -15.21 17.11
C THR A 509 24.79 -15.75 15.73
N SER A 510 25.48 -14.96 14.91
CA SER A 510 26.00 -15.35 13.59
C SER A 510 26.95 -16.54 13.68
N ILE A 511 27.94 -16.53 14.58
CA ILE A 511 28.85 -17.68 14.79
C ILE A 511 28.05 -18.96 15.11
N ARG A 512 27.04 -18.87 15.99
CA ARG A 512 26.22 -20.02 16.40
C ARG A 512 25.34 -20.55 15.25
N VAL A 513 24.80 -19.68 14.41
CA VAL A 513 24.01 -20.07 13.24
C VAL A 513 24.90 -20.68 12.17
N THR A 514 26.01 -20.03 11.81
CA THR A 514 27.00 -20.55 10.85
C THR A 514 27.53 -21.91 11.29
N LEU A 515 27.94 -22.08 12.54
CA LEU A 515 28.45 -23.36 13.05
C LEU A 515 27.38 -24.48 12.93
N ARG A 516 26.11 -24.19 13.19
CA ARG A 516 25.01 -25.15 13.03
C ARG A 516 24.75 -25.53 11.57
N ILE A 517 24.86 -24.56 10.66
CA ILE A 517 24.70 -24.81 9.22
C ILE A 517 25.89 -25.64 8.71
N VAL A 518 27.12 -25.29 9.07
CA VAL A 518 28.34 -26.00 8.68
C VAL A 518 28.35 -27.43 9.24
N ILE A 519 28.14 -27.63 10.55
CA ILE A 519 28.04 -28.98 11.15
C ILE A 519 26.92 -29.78 10.48
N GLY A 520 25.77 -29.15 10.20
CA GLY A 520 24.69 -29.77 9.44
C GLY A 520 25.16 -30.27 8.09
N MET A 521 25.74 -29.39 7.25
CA MET A 521 26.23 -29.73 5.92
C MET A 521 27.33 -30.80 5.93
N CYS A 522 28.23 -30.78 6.92
CA CYS A 522 29.33 -31.74 7.05
C CYS A 522 28.88 -33.13 7.51
N LEU A 523 27.88 -33.22 8.40
CA LEU A 523 27.34 -34.50 8.87
C LEU A 523 26.34 -35.09 7.86
N PHE A 524 25.37 -34.28 7.43
CA PHE A 524 24.31 -34.68 6.51
C PHE A 524 23.77 -33.47 5.73
N PHE A 525 24.01 -33.45 4.41
CA PHE A 525 23.63 -32.33 3.52
C PHE A 525 22.17 -31.85 3.71
N ILE A 526 21.21 -32.77 3.87
CA ILE A 526 19.79 -32.46 4.04
C ILE A 526 19.51 -31.68 5.35
N PRO A 527 19.89 -32.16 6.56
CA PRO A 527 19.91 -31.35 7.78
C PRO A 527 20.61 -29.99 7.67
N GLY A 528 21.74 -29.90 6.96
CA GLY A 528 22.41 -28.63 6.69
C GLY A 528 21.54 -27.64 5.91
N LEU A 529 20.92 -28.11 4.83
CA LEU A 529 19.99 -27.35 3.99
C LEU A 529 18.71 -26.95 4.76
N ILE A 530 18.16 -27.84 5.57
CA ILE A 530 17.01 -27.54 6.44
C ILE A 530 17.36 -26.43 7.45
N MET A 531 18.58 -26.43 8.01
CA MET A 531 19.02 -25.38 8.92
C MET A 531 19.25 -24.04 8.20
N SER A 532 19.79 -24.02 6.97
CA SER A 532 19.98 -22.77 6.22
C SER A 532 18.64 -22.12 5.84
N ILE A 533 17.67 -22.91 5.38
CA ILE A 533 16.28 -22.47 5.12
C ILE A 533 15.66 -21.93 6.40
N ARG A 534 15.74 -22.69 7.50
CA ARG A 534 15.04 -22.37 8.76
C ARG A 534 15.64 -21.18 9.53
N TYR A 535 16.87 -20.79 9.24
CA TYR A 535 17.48 -19.58 9.81
C TYR A 535 17.65 -18.45 8.79
N LEU A 536 17.06 -18.51 7.59
CA LEU A 536 17.20 -17.49 6.55
C LEU A 536 17.03 -16.04 7.05
N LEU A 537 16.07 -15.81 7.96
CA LEU A 537 15.71 -14.49 8.47
C LEU A 537 16.45 -14.08 9.75
N TYR A 538 17.45 -14.84 10.21
CA TYR A 538 18.09 -14.59 11.51
C TYR A 538 18.84 -13.24 11.57
N ALA A 539 19.53 -12.84 10.51
CA ALA A 539 20.30 -11.60 10.48
C ALA A 539 19.40 -10.34 10.51
N PRO A 540 18.31 -10.27 9.72
CA PRO A 540 17.25 -9.28 9.91
C PRO A 540 16.72 -9.23 11.35
N VAL A 541 16.33 -10.38 11.93
CA VAL A 541 15.78 -10.44 13.31
C VAL A 541 16.76 -9.86 14.35
N VAL A 542 18.04 -10.26 14.32
CA VAL A 542 19.03 -9.77 15.30
C VAL A 542 19.28 -8.26 15.17
N LEU A 543 19.35 -7.73 13.95
CA LEU A 543 19.67 -6.32 13.73
C LEU A 543 18.46 -5.39 13.84
N MET A 544 17.25 -5.87 13.54
CA MET A 544 16.00 -5.13 13.69
C MET A 544 15.48 -5.22 15.13
N GLU A 545 15.25 -6.43 15.66
CA GLU A 545 14.60 -6.67 16.96
C GLU A 545 15.58 -6.68 18.13
N GLY A 546 16.91 -6.71 17.88
CA GLY A 546 17.93 -6.67 18.93
C GLY A 546 18.08 -7.97 19.74
N LEU A 547 17.35 -9.03 19.36
CA LEU A 547 17.36 -10.32 20.04
C LEU A 547 18.72 -11.03 19.91
N GLU A 548 19.13 -11.77 20.94
CA GLU A 548 20.33 -12.61 20.91
C GLU A 548 20.03 -14.12 20.87
N LYS A 549 21.02 -14.91 20.43
CA LYS A 549 21.17 -16.34 20.79
C LYS A 549 19.92 -17.18 20.46
N LYS A 550 19.25 -17.73 21.50
CA LYS A 550 18.09 -18.62 21.36
C LYS A 550 16.84 -17.86 20.92
N ALA A 551 16.58 -16.69 21.49
CA ALA A 551 15.42 -15.86 21.18
C ALA A 551 15.38 -15.46 19.70
N ALA A 552 16.50 -14.93 19.17
CA ALA A 552 16.60 -14.59 17.75
C ALA A 552 16.36 -15.81 16.81
N MET A 553 16.84 -16.99 17.20
CA MET A 553 16.62 -18.23 16.44
C MET A 553 15.18 -18.76 16.56
N GLN A 554 14.49 -18.57 17.68
CA GLN A 554 13.07 -18.91 17.83
C GLN A 554 12.22 -17.98 16.97
N ARG A 555 12.45 -16.67 17.09
CA ARG A 555 11.76 -15.63 16.32
C ARG A 555 11.92 -15.78 14.81
N ALA A 556 13.14 -16.07 14.33
CA ALA A 556 13.37 -16.35 12.91
C ALA A 556 12.61 -17.59 12.40
N ARG A 557 12.42 -18.61 13.25
CA ARG A 557 11.62 -19.80 12.93
C ARG A 557 10.13 -19.51 12.87
N GLU A 558 9.60 -18.74 13.83
CA GLU A 558 8.20 -18.30 13.86
C GLU A 558 7.85 -17.54 12.58
N LEU A 559 8.67 -16.55 12.21
CA LEU A 559 8.52 -15.79 10.98
C LEU A 559 8.62 -16.69 9.74
N ALA A 560 9.60 -17.60 9.68
CA ALA A 560 9.74 -18.53 8.56
C ALA A 560 8.55 -19.51 8.44
N ALA A 561 7.95 -19.92 9.56
CA ALA A 561 6.80 -20.83 9.57
C ALA A 561 5.54 -20.19 8.97
N ARG A 562 5.36 -18.85 9.07
CA ARG A 562 4.24 -18.11 8.46
C ARG A 562 4.12 -18.31 6.95
N SER A 563 5.22 -18.60 6.23
CA SER A 563 5.18 -19.01 4.82
C SER A 563 6.35 -19.91 4.40
N TRP A 564 6.41 -21.11 4.98
CA TRP A 564 7.49 -22.08 4.74
C TRP A 564 7.77 -22.35 3.25
N ARG A 565 6.72 -22.39 2.41
CA ARG A 565 6.85 -22.56 0.94
C ARG A 565 7.65 -21.41 0.31
N THR A 566 7.37 -20.16 0.66
CA THR A 566 8.10 -19.00 0.14
C THR A 566 9.55 -19.01 0.60
N VAL A 567 9.79 -19.35 1.88
CA VAL A 567 11.15 -19.44 2.44
C VAL A 567 11.98 -20.50 1.71
N ILE A 568 11.44 -21.69 1.46
CA ILE A 568 12.14 -22.73 0.66
C ILE A 568 12.53 -22.18 -0.71
N VAL A 569 11.60 -21.60 -1.48
CA VAL A 569 11.90 -21.18 -2.86
C VAL A 569 12.90 -20.02 -2.88
N VAL A 570 12.81 -19.06 -1.95
CA VAL A 570 13.81 -17.99 -1.79
C VAL A 570 15.20 -18.58 -1.47
N SER A 571 15.29 -19.54 -0.54
CA SER A 571 16.56 -20.20 -0.23
C SER A 571 17.12 -20.99 -1.41
N LEU A 572 16.29 -21.70 -2.19
CA LEU A 572 16.73 -22.40 -3.39
C LEU A 572 17.28 -21.42 -4.45
N LEU A 573 16.58 -20.31 -4.69
CA LEU A 573 17.05 -19.26 -5.60
C LEU A 573 18.33 -18.57 -5.10
N GLN A 574 18.55 -18.47 -3.78
CA GLN A 574 19.81 -17.99 -3.22
C GLN A 574 21.02 -18.86 -3.53
N PHE A 575 20.85 -20.17 -3.69
CA PHE A 575 21.93 -21.05 -4.15
C PHE A 575 22.03 -21.08 -5.68
N LEU A 576 20.90 -21.04 -6.39
CA LEU A 576 20.87 -21.15 -7.85
C LEU A 576 21.43 -19.92 -8.56
N ILE A 577 21.10 -18.70 -8.12
CA ILE A 577 21.49 -17.47 -8.82
C ILE A 577 23.02 -17.28 -8.86
N PRO A 578 23.78 -17.38 -7.75
CA PRO A 578 25.25 -17.31 -7.81
C PRO A 578 25.85 -18.40 -8.70
N MET A 579 25.32 -19.63 -8.64
CA MET A 579 25.78 -20.75 -9.49
C MET A 579 25.60 -20.46 -10.98
N VAL A 580 24.44 -19.95 -11.39
CA VAL A 580 24.15 -19.58 -12.78
C VAL A 580 25.02 -18.41 -13.25
N VAL A 581 25.18 -17.37 -12.43
CA VAL A 581 26.04 -16.22 -12.77
C VAL A 581 27.51 -16.64 -12.91
N SER A 582 28.03 -17.49 -12.00
CA SER A 582 29.38 -18.05 -12.11
C SER A 582 29.54 -18.92 -13.35
N ALA A 583 28.55 -19.75 -13.71
CA ALA A 583 28.60 -20.58 -14.91
C ALA A 583 28.57 -19.75 -16.22
N LEU A 584 27.80 -18.66 -16.26
CA LEU A 584 27.76 -17.73 -17.39
C LEU A 584 29.09 -17.01 -17.55
N LEU A 585 29.64 -16.43 -16.48
CA LEU A 585 30.93 -15.72 -16.52
C LEU A 585 32.09 -16.67 -16.84
N GLY A 586 32.04 -17.92 -16.36
CA GLY A 586 32.99 -18.98 -16.72
C GLY A 586 33.02 -19.29 -18.22
N ARG A 587 31.89 -19.15 -18.94
CA ARG A 587 31.86 -19.31 -20.41
C ARG A 587 32.54 -18.15 -21.14
N PHE A 588 32.49 -16.93 -20.61
CA PHE A 588 33.21 -15.78 -21.19
C PHE A 588 34.72 -15.83 -20.87
N GLY A 589 35.12 -16.38 -19.73
CA GLY A 589 36.53 -16.51 -19.32
C GLY A 589 37.32 -17.65 -19.98
N VAL A 590 36.67 -18.57 -20.71
CA VAL A 590 37.31 -19.79 -21.23
C VAL A 590 37.03 -20.00 -22.72
N ARG A 591 37.56 -19.10 -23.56
CA ARG A 591 37.92 -19.45 -24.95
C ARG A 591 39.32 -20.08 -24.95
N LYS A 592 39.45 -21.27 -24.37
CA LYS A 592 40.69 -22.05 -24.37
C LYS A 592 41.06 -22.38 -25.82
N GLY A 593 42.20 -21.88 -26.28
CA GLY A 593 42.83 -22.38 -27.51
C GLY A 593 43.18 -23.85 -27.32
N THR A 594 42.67 -24.71 -28.19
CA THR A 594 42.98 -26.14 -28.22
C THR A 594 44.36 -26.36 -28.85
N HIS A 595 45.42 -26.27 -28.04
CA HIS A 595 46.72 -26.86 -28.36
C HIS A 595 47.20 -27.76 -27.21
N ALA A 596 47.89 -28.83 -27.60
CA ALA A 596 48.04 -30.03 -26.78
C ALA A 596 49.00 -29.88 -25.59
N GLY A 597 48.80 -30.70 -24.56
CA GLY A 597 49.88 -31.18 -23.68
C GLY A 597 50.44 -30.22 -22.62
N VAL A 598 49.96 -28.98 -22.50
CA VAL A 598 50.49 -28.05 -21.48
C VAL A 598 49.81 -28.26 -20.11
N THR A 599 50.64 -28.50 -19.10
CA THR A 599 50.25 -28.70 -17.69
C THR A 599 49.42 -27.54 -17.12
N VAL A 600 48.48 -27.88 -16.22
CA VAL A 600 47.59 -26.91 -15.58
C VAL A 600 48.40 -25.94 -14.71
N GLY A 601 48.63 -24.73 -15.23
CA GLY A 601 49.41 -23.69 -14.56
C GLY A 601 48.68 -23.00 -13.39
N PRO A 602 49.43 -22.29 -12.52
CA PRO A 602 48.89 -21.58 -11.36
C PRO A 602 47.88 -20.45 -11.71
N SER A 603 47.86 -19.98 -12.95
CA SER A 603 46.85 -19.06 -13.49
C SER A 603 45.41 -19.55 -13.29
N SER A 604 45.19 -20.88 -13.31
CA SER A 604 43.87 -21.48 -13.08
C SER A 604 43.38 -21.34 -11.64
N GLN A 605 44.25 -21.51 -10.64
CA GLN A 605 43.90 -21.42 -9.22
C GLN A 605 43.71 -19.96 -8.78
N ILE A 606 44.58 -19.05 -9.26
CA ILE A 606 44.45 -17.61 -9.02
C ILE A 606 43.11 -17.09 -9.58
N GLY A 607 42.70 -17.55 -10.78
CA GLY A 607 41.40 -17.22 -11.37
C GLY A 607 40.20 -17.69 -10.53
N GLN A 608 40.28 -18.85 -9.87
CA GLN A 608 39.22 -19.34 -8.98
C GLN A 608 39.07 -18.44 -7.74
N HIS A 609 40.16 -18.01 -7.12
CA HIS A 609 40.11 -17.10 -5.97
C HIS A 609 39.53 -15.72 -6.34
N LEU A 610 39.90 -15.18 -7.51
CA LEU A 610 39.37 -13.91 -8.01
C LEU A 610 37.88 -13.98 -8.40
N THR A 611 37.41 -15.12 -8.90
CA THR A 611 35.99 -15.34 -9.23
C THR A 611 35.09 -15.15 -7.99
N GLY A 612 35.59 -15.43 -6.79
CA GLY A 612 34.87 -15.21 -5.53
C GLY A 612 34.49 -13.74 -5.26
N LEU A 613 35.20 -12.77 -5.87
CA LEU A 613 34.95 -11.33 -5.69
C LEU A 613 33.67 -10.84 -6.40
N ILE A 614 33.15 -11.59 -7.37
CA ILE A 614 31.87 -11.30 -8.04
C ILE A 614 30.71 -11.25 -7.02
N ASN A 615 30.82 -11.99 -5.92
CA ASN A 615 29.84 -11.98 -4.83
C ASN A 615 29.67 -10.59 -4.16
N ILE A 616 30.64 -9.67 -4.29
CA ILE A 616 30.50 -8.29 -3.81
C ILE A 616 29.30 -7.60 -4.49
N PHE A 617 29.00 -7.93 -5.73
CA PHE A 617 27.84 -7.39 -6.49
C PHE A 617 26.57 -8.23 -6.28
N ILE A 618 26.69 -9.57 -6.20
CA ILE A 618 25.53 -10.47 -6.10
C ILE A 618 24.90 -10.44 -4.69
N VAL A 619 25.71 -10.51 -3.63
CA VAL A 619 25.23 -10.68 -2.24
C VAL A 619 24.29 -9.56 -1.79
N PRO A 620 24.52 -8.27 -2.08
CA PRO A 620 23.57 -7.21 -1.74
C PRO A 620 22.20 -7.40 -2.39
N LEU A 621 22.14 -7.64 -3.70
CA LEU A 621 20.88 -7.90 -4.42
C LEU A 621 20.14 -9.11 -3.81
N MET A 622 20.86 -10.21 -3.58
CA MET A 622 20.31 -11.43 -2.98
C MET A 622 19.90 -11.30 -1.50
N SER A 623 20.31 -10.19 -0.85
CA SER A 623 19.94 -9.87 0.53
C SER A 623 18.67 -9.03 0.66
N ILE A 624 18.24 -8.36 -0.41
CA ILE A 624 17.00 -7.55 -0.42
C ILE A 624 15.76 -8.44 -0.36
N VAL A 625 15.78 -9.61 -1.01
CA VAL A 625 14.63 -10.54 -0.97
C VAL A 625 14.37 -11.09 0.44
N PRO A 626 15.35 -11.57 1.23
CA PRO A 626 15.15 -11.88 2.65
C PRO A 626 14.68 -10.70 3.50
N ALA A 627 15.14 -9.47 3.21
CA ALA A 627 14.69 -8.27 3.91
C ALA A 627 13.19 -7.98 3.65
N LEU A 628 12.76 -8.00 2.39
CA LEU A 628 11.35 -7.88 2.01
C LEU A 628 10.52 -9.04 2.58
N LEU A 629 11.06 -10.26 2.58
CA LEU A 629 10.41 -11.44 3.15
C LEU A 629 10.22 -11.32 4.66
N TYR A 630 11.23 -10.83 5.39
CA TYR A 630 11.13 -10.52 6.83
C TYR A 630 10.00 -9.53 7.12
N LEU A 631 9.93 -8.41 6.40
CA LEU A 631 8.87 -7.42 6.57
C LEU A 631 7.48 -8.00 6.24
N LYS A 632 7.37 -8.78 5.16
CA LYS A 632 6.11 -9.45 4.78
C LYS A 632 5.67 -10.48 5.83
N MET A 633 6.57 -11.31 6.35
CA MET A 633 6.25 -12.26 7.42
C MET A 633 5.78 -11.54 8.69
N ARG A 634 6.38 -10.39 9.02
CA ARG A 634 5.98 -9.54 10.16
C ARG A 634 4.57 -8.99 9.98
N GLN A 635 4.28 -8.33 8.86
CA GLN A 635 2.96 -7.78 8.54
C GLN A 635 1.84 -8.83 8.55
N MET A 636 2.10 -10.05 8.06
CA MET A 636 1.12 -11.16 8.12
C MET A 636 0.78 -11.62 9.55
N GLY A 637 1.54 -11.20 10.56
CA GLY A 637 1.22 -11.41 11.98
C GLY A 637 0.46 -10.25 12.63
N GLY A 638 0.03 -9.24 11.86
CA GLY A 638 -0.62 -8.02 12.39
C GLY A 638 0.33 -7.02 13.04
N GLU A 639 1.65 -7.26 12.99
CA GLU A 639 2.66 -6.45 13.67
C GLU A 639 2.96 -5.16 12.89
N THR A 640 2.90 -4.01 13.55
CA THR A 640 3.14 -2.72 12.91
C THR A 640 4.62 -2.50 12.58
N LEU A 641 4.93 -1.82 11.46
CA LEU A 641 6.31 -1.40 11.18
C LEU A 641 6.74 -0.22 12.06
N ASN A 642 5.79 0.62 12.51
CA ASN A 642 6.07 1.84 13.29
C ASN A 642 6.83 1.55 14.60
N GLU A 643 6.51 0.47 15.32
CA GLU A 643 7.27 0.02 16.51
C GLU A 643 8.74 -0.25 16.19
N THR A 644 9.01 -0.92 15.07
CA THR A 644 10.38 -1.21 14.62
C THR A 644 11.15 0.06 14.30
N ILE A 645 10.46 1.06 13.76
CA ILE A 645 11.07 2.33 13.35
C ILE A 645 11.22 3.29 14.52
N THR A 646 10.32 3.30 15.50
CA THR A 646 10.56 4.00 16.76
C THR A 646 11.80 3.46 17.47
N GLN A 647 12.02 2.14 17.48
CA GLN A 647 13.28 1.56 17.99
C GLN A 647 14.54 1.96 17.19
N ILE A 648 14.40 2.32 15.90
CA ILE A 648 15.50 2.83 15.05
C ILE A 648 15.69 4.34 15.27
N GLU A 649 14.60 5.12 15.31
CA GLU A 649 14.59 6.56 15.60
C GLU A 649 15.04 6.88 17.03
N GLU A 650 14.85 6.01 18.01
CA GLU A 650 15.43 6.14 19.36
C GLU A 650 16.97 6.07 19.33
N VAL A 651 17.54 5.29 18.39
CA VAL A 651 18.99 5.26 18.16
C VAL A 651 19.46 6.56 17.48
N GLU A 652 18.63 7.17 16.62
CA GLU A 652 18.90 8.50 16.03
C GLU A 652 18.80 9.62 17.09
N ALA A 653 17.75 9.61 17.90
CA ALA A 653 17.49 10.57 18.97
C ALA A 653 18.54 10.54 20.10
N ALA A 654 19.39 9.51 20.17
CA ALA A 654 20.56 9.48 21.06
C ALA A 654 21.68 10.45 20.66
N ARG A 655 21.68 10.97 19.42
CA ARG A 655 22.72 11.90 18.92
C ARG A 655 22.28 13.35 18.78
N SER A 656 20.98 13.63 18.73
CA SER A 656 20.46 14.99 18.54
C SER A 656 19.65 15.46 19.75
N GLN A 657 20.29 16.23 20.64
CA GLN A 657 19.59 16.96 21.70
C GLN A 657 18.57 17.96 21.14
N TRP A 658 18.75 18.42 19.89
CA TRP A 658 17.80 19.29 19.20
C TRP A 658 16.53 18.53 18.80
N GLN A 659 16.65 17.34 18.20
CA GLN A 659 15.48 16.52 17.86
C GLN A 659 14.69 16.09 19.10
N ARG A 660 15.35 15.78 20.23
CA ARG A 660 14.65 15.55 21.50
C ARG A 660 13.85 16.79 21.93
N ARG A 661 14.49 17.96 22.00
CA ARG A 661 13.83 19.23 22.35
C ARG A 661 12.65 19.54 21.42
N MET A 662 12.77 19.26 20.12
CA MET A 662 11.70 19.45 19.14
C MET A 662 10.55 18.45 19.32
N ARG A 663 10.86 17.17 19.55
CA ARG A 663 9.84 16.12 19.82
C ARG A 663 9.07 16.40 21.10
N THR A 664 9.74 16.85 22.17
CA THR A 664 9.10 17.28 23.42
C THR A 664 8.20 18.50 23.23
N ARG A 665 8.63 19.50 22.42
CA ARG A 665 7.78 20.66 22.07
C ARG A 665 6.55 20.26 21.26
N LEU A 666 6.69 19.33 20.32
CA LEU A 666 5.57 18.82 19.51
C LEU A 666 4.59 17.99 20.35
N SER A 667 5.07 17.16 21.28
CA SER A 667 4.20 16.40 22.20
C SER A 667 3.48 17.28 23.22
N LEU A 668 4.08 18.41 23.64
CA LEU A 668 3.43 19.38 24.53
C LEU A 668 2.34 20.22 23.82
N ASN A 669 2.45 20.38 22.49
CA ASN A 669 1.47 21.11 21.67
C ASN A 669 0.43 20.20 20.98
N THR A 670 0.43 18.90 21.28
CA THR A 670 -0.65 18.01 20.85
C THR A 670 -1.75 18.08 21.89
N PRO A 671 -2.95 18.65 21.60
CA PRO A 671 -4.03 18.65 22.58
C PRO A 671 -4.43 17.21 22.88
N GLN A 672 -4.31 16.80 24.14
CA GLN A 672 -4.91 15.55 24.59
C GLN A 672 -6.43 15.70 24.47
N SER A 673 -7.02 14.94 23.55
CA SER A 673 -8.47 14.80 23.43
C SER A 673 -9.03 14.24 24.74
N ARG A 674 -9.75 15.08 25.47
CA ARG A 674 -10.79 14.64 26.41
C ARG A 674 -12.11 14.52 25.66
#